data_AF-A0A7Y5KU20-F1
#
_entry.id   AF-A0A7Y5KU20-F1
#
_cell.length_a   1.000
_cell.length_b   1.000
_cell.length_c   1.000
_cell.angle_alpha   90.00
_cell.angle_beta   90.00
_cell.angle_gamma   90.00
#
_symmetry.space_group_name_H-M   'P 1'
#
loop_
_entity.id
_entity.type
_entity.pdbx_description
1 polymer ?
#
loop_
_entity_poly.entity_id
_entity_poly.type
_entity_poly.pdbx_seq_one_letter_code
_entity_poly.pdbx_strand_id
1 'polypeptide(L)'
;MGCVTALAFAQRGISVLLLEGNPKASGRLAGEWLHPGAIEILDQLGVDLAPAQPYETGRGFVVYPDDGSRPIALPYEASSGRGCSLHHERLVDILRAKASSSPNVEYLENAKVTRIVGQNLTFQTRAGASRTVFADLIVGAAGRYNVAHASLGIGGGAGTYSRMAGLLLEDTELPFEGYGHVCLGALGPILMYRLSDTQVRMCIDVPLSVRTSRDKEAVLYESYAFALPESLREPFRRALLSGDIAWATNQTRARAMFGRPGLALVGDAVGHHHPLTALGMTLGFQDAMCLAAAPSFAAYRKERLAKSRVPEMLAVALYEVFADTHDEVIETRNAIYDLWRESPVERFRTMRFLACQETSPLSFGSSFVKAMAIASRKLITQGASTSQWGHVRSITNELGSRIRWLLAGSFHLTEPRPSKELPRGAEERYAGAMRAATVRADVVELPSAAGHAARTGQDRWDPTRALERGARALEALQDQDGSWEGEVVWCPLLAAQYVLAWSIMGRPIDEERKRRILIHFERSRFADGLWGLSESSGANLFVTTLVYVAARFLGLDADAPMLAPARNFFAREGGVASIPSWGKLWLSMVALYRWEGVHAVPPELWALPAALPIHPSRYHCHTRLMFLSWAALYGARLQAPVSPLVESLREELYPLGFESVDFDAARSALRREDLFGEPSKVLKAGYDVLRVLDRAQTDGGRKRALARIRDSIRWELRATSHMAMSPLTGLLDILALWSHDTTDADVDKAVARFDGWMWEDDREGTRVTGVRSAIWDTGLAARALSSAALHVDVRDALTKADSFLHSQQIRETFDGHDKNFRIDPKGGYPYSFACHGWPVSECTAEATLARLESQSPSIPADDDLAMAAQFILRTQAEDGGFGSYEPRRLPFSLEWLNPAEMFGDAMAESGNAECTASCIAALARIVKERPLLLKRPELAGIPDAILRAGRYLRRLQLPEGCWHGSEGVHFTYGTLFGIRGLTAAGVPPTDPAIRKAAAWLKLHQRPDGSWGERHAVHPTSYVEHDEGQVVQTAWALLALLEAQEPDWDVIERAARFLAREQLGSGEWPKQAPHGAFFHTAVLEYGLYRFYFPLWALAQFETRRKERTRLIDEAKRGNVAAE
;
A
#
# COMPACT_ATOMS: atom_id res chain seq x y z
N MET A 1 -20.69 -1.84 41.03
CA MET A 1 -22.07 -1.40 40.72
C MET A 1 -23.07 -1.80 41.79
N GLY A 2 -23.37 -3.10 41.98
CA GLY A 2 -24.38 -3.53 42.97
C GLY A 2 -24.21 -2.93 44.37
N CYS A 3 -22.98 -2.89 44.90
CA CYS A 3 -22.68 -2.27 46.21
C CYS A 3 -23.03 -0.78 46.27
N VAL A 4 -22.65 0.01 45.25
CA VAL A 4 -22.95 1.46 45.19
C VAL A 4 -24.46 1.70 45.12
N THR A 5 -25.18 0.91 44.33
CA THR A 5 -26.64 0.96 44.29
C THR A 5 -27.25 0.61 45.64
N ALA A 6 -26.80 -0.47 46.29
CA ALA A 6 -27.30 -0.86 47.60
C ALA A 6 -27.10 0.23 48.64
N LEU A 7 -25.91 0.86 48.66
CA LEU A 7 -25.61 1.96 49.56
C LEU A 7 -26.48 3.21 49.29
N ALA A 8 -26.69 3.57 48.03
CA ALA A 8 -27.55 4.71 47.65
C ALA A 8 -29.00 4.53 48.10
N PHE A 9 -29.54 3.32 48.01
CA PHE A 9 -30.88 3.00 48.51
C PHE A 9 -30.90 2.92 50.05
N ALA A 10 -29.90 2.30 50.67
CA ALA A 10 -29.78 2.16 52.12
C ALA A 10 -29.71 3.52 52.84
N GLN A 11 -29.02 4.51 52.28
CA GLN A 11 -28.99 5.88 52.80
C GLN A 11 -30.35 6.57 52.81
N ARG A 12 -31.28 6.13 51.94
CA ARG A 12 -32.66 6.61 51.93
C ARG A 12 -33.59 5.81 52.84
N GLY A 13 -33.04 4.90 53.66
CA GLY A 13 -33.79 4.05 54.57
C GLY A 13 -34.49 2.86 53.89
N ILE A 14 -34.13 2.53 52.65
CA ILE A 14 -34.73 1.42 51.92
C ILE A 14 -33.96 0.13 52.24
N SER A 15 -34.67 -0.94 52.58
CA SER A 15 -34.09 -2.27 52.80
C SER A 15 -33.64 -2.88 51.47
N VAL A 16 -32.39 -3.34 51.40
CA VAL A 16 -31.79 -3.88 50.18
C VAL A 16 -31.24 -5.28 50.43
N LEU A 17 -31.62 -6.23 49.58
CA LEU A 17 -30.96 -7.53 49.47
C LEU A 17 -29.93 -7.50 48.34
N LEU A 18 -28.64 -7.55 48.68
CA LEU A 18 -27.54 -7.56 47.73
C LEU A 18 -27.01 -8.99 47.55
N LEU A 19 -27.20 -9.54 46.36
CA LEU A 19 -26.78 -10.90 45.99
C LEU A 19 -25.47 -10.88 45.21
N GLU A 20 -24.41 -11.48 45.76
CA GLU A 20 -23.11 -11.64 45.11
C GLU A 20 -22.90 -13.10 44.69
N GLY A 21 -22.80 -13.35 43.39
CA GLY A 21 -22.60 -14.69 42.84
C GLY A 21 -21.18 -15.22 43.01
N ASN A 22 -20.18 -14.33 43.09
CA ASN A 22 -18.78 -14.68 43.30
C ASN A 22 -18.13 -13.75 44.35
N PRO A 23 -17.97 -14.21 45.60
CA PRO A 23 -17.39 -13.38 46.67
C PRO A 23 -15.90 -13.14 46.47
N LYS A 24 -15.20 -13.91 45.63
CA LYS A 24 -13.81 -13.60 45.29
C LYS A 24 -13.79 -12.38 44.39
N ALA A 25 -13.08 -11.33 44.80
CA ALA A 25 -12.72 -10.27 43.87
C ALA A 25 -11.92 -10.93 42.72
N SER A 26 -12.38 -10.79 41.49
CA SER A 26 -11.63 -11.26 40.33
C SER A 26 -10.57 -10.22 40.02
N GLY A 27 -9.29 -10.62 39.97
CA GLY A 27 -8.20 -9.84 39.35
C GLY A 27 -8.45 -9.71 37.85
N ARG A 28 -9.42 -8.88 37.47
CA ARG A 28 -9.84 -8.63 36.09
C ARG A 28 -9.36 -7.26 35.67
N LEU A 29 -8.95 -7.14 34.41
CA LEU A 29 -8.68 -5.85 33.77
C LEU A 29 -10.00 -5.09 33.57
N ALA A 30 -10.41 -4.34 34.59
CA ALA A 30 -11.60 -3.49 34.52
C ALA A 30 -11.56 -2.41 35.60
N GLY A 31 -12.00 -1.20 35.26
CA GLY A 31 -12.41 -0.19 36.25
C GLY A 31 -11.39 0.10 37.36
N GLU A 32 -10.23 0.66 36.99
CA GLU A 32 -9.15 1.02 37.91
C GLU A 32 -8.92 2.54 38.00
N TRP A 33 -9.62 3.35 37.19
CA TRP A 33 -9.59 4.82 37.24
C TRP A 33 -10.99 5.39 37.48
N LEU A 34 -11.11 6.27 38.45
CA LEU A 34 -12.32 6.99 38.86
C LEU A 34 -12.16 8.48 38.56
N HIS A 35 -13.09 9.05 37.79
CA HIS A 35 -13.17 10.50 37.61
C HIS A 35 -13.69 11.18 38.88
N PRO A 36 -13.44 12.50 39.06
CA PRO A 36 -13.87 13.23 40.26
C PRO A 36 -15.35 13.06 40.62
N GLY A 37 -16.25 13.06 39.62
CA GLY A 37 -17.68 12.85 39.86
C GLY A 37 -18.03 11.46 40.43
N ALA A 38 -17.19 10.45 40.21
CA ALA A 38 -17.35 9.15 40.85
C ALA A 38 -16.88 9.18 42.32
N ILE A 39 -15.80 9.90 42.60
CA ILE A 39 -15.27 10.09 43.96
C ILE A 39 -16.27 10.87 44.81
N GLU A 40 -16.83 11.95 44.29
CA GLU A 40 -17.88 12.73 44.97
C GLU A 40 -19.07 11.85 45.37
N ILE A 41 -19.48 10.91 44.51
CA ILE A 41 -20.54 9.95 44.83
C ILE A 41 -20.10 8.99 45.94
N LEU A 42 -18.87 8.50 45.91
CA LEU A 42 -18.37 7.61 46.96
C LEU A 42 -18.28 8.32 48.32
N ASP A 43 -17.85 9.58 48.34
CA ASP A 43 -17.82 10.42 49.54
C ASP A 43 -19.24 10.64 50.08
N GLN A 44 -20.21 10.94 49.21
CA GLN A 44 -21.63 11.03 49.59
C GLN A 44 -22.14 9.72 50.20
N LEU A 45 -21.67 8.57 49.72
CA LEU A 45 -21.99 7.24 50.23
C LEU A 45 -21.19 6.85 51.50
N GLY A 46 -20.28 7.70 51.96
CA GLY A 46 -19.40 7.46 53.10
C GLY A 46 -18.41 6.32 52.86
N VAL A 47 -17.95 6.16 51.61
CA VAL A 47 -16.91 5.22 51.19
C VAL A 47 -15.59 5.99 51.11
N ASP A 48 -14.71 5.78 52.08
CA ASP A 48 -13.39 6.41 52.09
C ASP A 48 -12.37 5.57 51.31
N LEU A 49 -11.77 6.17 50.28
CA LEU A 49 -10.72 5.54 49.47
C LEU A 49 -9.30 6.00 49.84
N ALA A 50 -9.14 6.99 50.73
CA ALA A 50 -7.84 7.56 51.07
C ALA A 50 -6.84 6.53 51.65
N PRO A 51 -7.24 5.58 52.52
CA PRO A 51 -6.31 4.57 53.03
C PRO A 51 -5.76 3.61 51.97
N ALA A 52 -6.36 3.58 50.78
CA ALA A 52 -5.95 2.72 49.67
C ALA A 52 -5.08 3.44 48.63
N GLN A 53 -4.71 4.72 48.85
CA GLN A 53 -3.98 5.56 47.90
C GLN A 53 -2.85 6.35 48.58
N PRO A 54 -1.77 5.69 49.02
CA PRO A 54 -0.60 6.39 49.57
C PRO A 54 0.21 7.16 48.49
N TYR A 55 -0.11 6.94 47.21
CA TYR A 55 0.58 7.51 46.05
C TYR A 55 -0.19 8.65 45.39
N GLU A 56 0.53 9.41 44.56
CA GLU A 56 -0.06 10.50 43.82
C GLU A 56 -0.90 10.03 42.62
N THR A 57 -2.19 10.39 42.58
CA THR A 57 -3.10 10.07 41.47
C THR A 57 -4.13 11.19 41.21
N GLY A 58 -4.83 11.11 40.08
CA GLY A 58 -6.06 11.84 39.86
C GLY A 58 -5.98 13.32 39.47
N ARG A 59 -4.84 13.82 38.98
CA ARG A 59 -4.69 15.22 38.55
C ARG A 59 -5.34 15.52 37.19
N GLY A 60 -5.50 14.51 36.34
CA GLY A 60 -6.05 14.66 34.99
C GLY A 60 -5.47 13.62 34.05
N PHE A 61 -5.45 13.91 32.75
CA PHE A 61 -4.77 13.10 31.74
C PHE A 61 -3.71 13.89 31.00
N VAL A 62 -2.71 13.20 30.46
CA VAL A 62 -1.73 13.72 29.52
C VAL A 62 -1.83 12.94 28.23
N VAL A 63 -2.04 13.63 27.11
CA VAL A 63 -2.10 13.03 25.77
C VAL A 63 -0.74 13.19 25.09
N TYR A 64 -0.19 12.09 24.59
CA TYR A 64 1.01 12.04 23.74
C TYR A 64 0.55 11.95 22.28
N PRO A 65 0.55 13.09 21.55
CA PRO A 65 -0.10 13.21 20.25
C PRO A 65 0.71 12.63 19.10
N ASP A 66 0.03 12.30 17.99
CA ASP A 66 0.60 11.55 16.86
C ASP A 66 1.34 12.25 15.78
N ASP A 67 1.37 13.55 15.86
CA ASP A 67 2.23 14.42 15.08
C ASP A 67 3.63 14.59 15.70
N GLY A 68 3.94 13.89 16.80
CA GLY A 68 5.21 14.03 17.53
C GLY A 68 5.34 15.35 18.31
N SER A 69 4.24 16.11 18.47
CA SER A 69 4.23 17.36 19.23
C SER A 69 4.29 17.12 20.75
N ARG A 70 4.59 18.18 21.52
CA ARG A 70 4.80 18.07 22.98
C ARG A 70 3.55 17.53 23.71
N PRO A 71 3.68 16.72 24.77
CA PRO A 71 2.52 16.19 25.50
C PRO A 71 1.52 17.29 25.93
N ILE A 72 0.23 17.00 25.80
CA ILE A 72 -0.87 17.92 26.15
C ILE A 72 -1.43 17.52 27.50
N ALA A 73 -1.18 18.32 28.53
CA ALA A 73 -1.81 18.12 29.83
C ALA A 73 -3.27 18.62 29.81
N LEU A 74 -4.17 17.72 30.18
CA LEU A 74 -5.61 17.94 30.39
C LEU A 74 -5.91 17.78 31.89
N PRO A 75 -5.58 18.78 32.72
CA PRO A 75 -5.83 18.73 34.15
C PRO A 75 -7.34 18.82 34.45
N TYR A 76 -7.77 18.20 35.54
CA TYR A 76 -9.03 18.59 36.15
C TYR A 76 -8.92 20.03 36.66
N GLU A 77 -10.01 20.77 36.54
CA GLU A 77 -10.10 22.10 37.14
C GLU A 77 -10.06 21.95 38.67
N ALA A 78 -9.43 22.88 39.39
CA ALA A 78 -9.31 22.79 40.84
C ALA A 78 -10.68 22.68 41.54
N SER A 79 -11.69 23.34 40.99
CA SER A 79 -13.10 23.28 41.44
C SER A 79 -13.78 21.94 41.16
N SER A 80 -13.27 21.13 40.23
CA SER A 80 -13.84 19.84 39.83
C SER A 80 -13.43 18.69 40.74
N GLY A 81 -12.49 18.89 41.66
CA GLY A 81 -11.89 17.83 42.48
C GLY A 81 -10.83 17.01 41.72
N ARG A 82 -10.36 15.93 42.34
CA ARG A 82 -9.35 15.02 41.78
C ARG A 82 -9.96 13.65 41.48
N GLY A 83 -9.47 13.02 40.42
CA GLY A 83 -9.75 11.61 40.16
C GLY A 83 -8.99 10.71 41.13
N CYS A 84 -9.04 9.42 40.89
CA CYS A 84 -8.31 8.44 41.68
C CYS A 84 -8.10 7.16 40.87
N SER A 85 -6.97 6.50 41.07
CA SER A 85 -6.71 5.17 40.52
C SER A 85 -6.32 4.20 41.61
N LEU A 86 -6.77 2.95 41.51
CA LEU A 86 -6.47 1.86 42.43
C LEU A 86 -6.81 0.51 41.79
N HIS A 87 -6.21 -0.56 42.31
CA HIS A 87 -6.55 -1.92 41.91
C HIS A 87 -8.06 -2.18 42.05
N HIS A 88 -8.66 -2.74 40.99
CA HIS A 88 -10.10 -2.95 40.93
C HIS A 88 -10.62 -3.81 42.09
N GLU A 89 -9.88 -4.86 42.43
CA GLU A 89 -10.21 -5.74 43.56
C GLU A 89 -10.27 -4.97 44.88
N ARG A 90 -9.35 -4.03 45.11
CA ARG A 90 -9.34 -3.21 46.32
C ARG A 90 -10.57 -2.31 46.40
N LEU A 91 -10.95 -1.69 45.28
CA LEU A 91 -12.18 -0.91 45.19
C LEU A 91 -13.41 -1.78 45.51
N VAL A 92 -13.48 -2.98 44.91
CA VAL A 92 -14.58 -3.92 45.13
C VAL A 92 -14.65 -4.37 46.58
N ASP A 93 -13.52 -4.67 47.22
CA ASP A 93 -13.46 -5.08 48.62
C ASP A 93 -13.91 -3.97 49.56
N ILE A 94 -13.45 -2.74 49.35
CA ILE A 94 -13.90 -1.57 50.13
C ILE A 94 -15.41 -1.38 49.99
N LEU A 95 -15.92 -1.45 48.76
CA LEU A 95 -17.35 -1.31 48.48
C LEU A 95 -18.18 -2.44 49.10
N ARG A 96 -17.70 -3.68 49.04
CA ARG A 96 -18.36 -4.85 49.65
C ARG A 96 -18.35 -4.76 51.16
N ALA A 97 -17.22 -4.39 51.78
CA ALA A 97 -17.10 -4.18 53.21
C ALA A 97 -18.01 -3.05 53.70
N LYS A 98 -18.10 -1.96 52.94
CA LYS A 98 -19.03 -0.87 53.26
C LYS A 98 -20.49 -1.29 53.10
N ALA A 99 -20.82 -2.04 52.04
CA ALA A 99 -22.17 -2.54 51.81
C ALA A 99 -22.59 -3.53 52.89
N SER A 100 -21.74 -4.50 53.24
CA SER A 100 -22.05 -5.54 54.25
C SER A 100 -22.17 -5.00 55.67
N SER A 101 -21.51 -3.88 55.98
CA SER A 101 -21.62 -3.20 57.28
C SER A 101 -22.73 -2.14 57.36
N SER A 102 -23.48 -1.90 56.27
CA SER A 102 -24.48 -0.84 56.22
C SER A 102 -25.82 -1.28 56.82
N PRO A 103 -26.46 -0.46 57.70
CA PRO A 103 -27.60 -0.88 58.52
C PRO A 103 -28.92 -1.18 57.78
N ASN A 104 -28.96 -1.17 56.44
CA ASN A 104 -30.15 -1.53 55.64
C ASN A 104 -29.82 -2.46 54.46
N VAL A 105 -28.61 -3.04 54.43
CA VAL A 105 -28.17 -3.94 53.35
C VAL A 105 -27.98 -5.34 53.91
N GLU A 106 -28.80 -6.27 53.45
CA GLU A 106 -28.57 -7.71 53.63
C GLU A 106 -27.64 -8.19 52.50
N TYR A 107 -26.39 -8.51 52.85
CA TYR A 107 -25.39 -8.97 51.89
C TYR A 107 -25.29 -10.50 51.90
N LEU A 108 -25.64 -11.14 50.77
CA LEU A 108 -25.53 -12.58 50.58
C LEU A 108 -24.45 -12.95 49.56
N GLU A 109 -23.42 -13.63 50.04
CA GLU A 109 -22.36 -14.18 49.21
C GLU A 109 -22.71 -15.54 48.61
N ASN A 110 -22.07 -15.87 47.48
CA ASN A 110 -22.30 -17.10 46.74
C ASN A 110 -23.78 -17.30 46.36
N ALA A 111 -24.48 -16.20 46.09
CA ALA A 111 -25.88 -16.16 45.72
C ALA A 111 -26.01 -15.80 44.23
N LYS A 112 -26.05 -16.82 43.38
CA LYS A 112 -26.14 -16.63 41.92
C LYS A 112 -27.59 -16.54 41.48
N VAL A 113 -27.99 -15.41 40.90
CA VAL A 113 -29.31 -15.24 40.29
C VAL A 113 -29.43 -16.15 39.07
N THR A 114 -30.51 -16.92 38.99
CA THR A 114 -30.77 -17.85 37.88
C THR A 114 -31.96 -17.43 37.03
N ARG A 115 -32.97 -16.78 37.62
CA ARG A 115 -34.19 -16.41 36.92
C ARG A 115 -34.87 -15.19 37.52
N ILE A 116 -35.45 -14.35 36.65
CA ILE A 116 -36.33 -13.23 37.04
C ILE A 116 -37.65 -13.38 36.28
N VAL A 117 -38.77 -13.33 36.98
CA VAL A 117 -40.12 -13.33 36.40
C VAL A 117 -40.98 -12.31 37.15
N GLY A 118 -41.43 -11.26 36.46
CA GLY A 118 -42.14 -10.15 37.11
C GLY A 118 -41.23 -9.42 38.10
N GLN A 119 -41.62 -9.43 39.38
CA GLN A 119 -40.86 -8.91 40.53
C GLN A 119 -40.32 -10.03 41.44
N ASN A 120 -40.40 -11.28 40.98
CA ASN A 120 -39.83 -12.42 41.67
C ASN A 120 -38.44 -12.73 41.11
N LEU A 121 -37.45 -12.76 42.00
CA LEU A 121 -36.07 -13.09 41.68
C LEU A 121 -35.73 -14.44 42.33
N THR A 122 -35.24 -15.37 41.52
CA THR A 122 -34.77 -16.68 41.96
C THR A 122 -33.25 -16.74 41.90
N PHE A 123 -32.63 -17.18 42.99
CA PHE A 123 -31.19 -17.35 43.11
C PHE A 123 -30.84 -18.69 43.77
N GLN A 124 -29.61 -19.14 43.56
CA GLN A 124 -29.08 -20.35 44.14
C GLN A 124 -27.92 -20.00 45.09
N THR A 125 -27.95 -20.59 46.28
CA THR A 125 -26.90 -20.44 47.31
C THR A 125 -25.81 -21.51 47.14
N ARG A 126 -24.67 -21.33 47.81
CA ARG A 126 -23.56 -22.31 47.82
C ARG A 126 -23.97 -23.74 48.21
N ALA A 127 -25.00 -23.88 49.06
CA ALA A 127 -25.55 -25.18 49.46
C ALA A 127 -26.41 -25.85 48.37
N GLY A 128 -26.51 -25.26 47.18
CA GLY A 128 -27.33 -25.75 46.07
C GLY A 128 -28.82 -25.43 46.19
N ALA A 129 -29.28 -24.95 47.35
CA ALA A 129 -30.67 -24.57 47.57
C ALA A 129 -31.06 -23.34 46.74
N SER A 130 -32.16 -23.46 45.99
CA SER A 130 -32.78 -22.36 45.25
C SER A 130 -33.79 -21.64 46.14
N ARG A 131 -33.73 -20.31 46.16
CA ARG A 131 -34.65 -19.43 46.89
C ARG A 131 -35.24 -18.42 45.92
N THR A 132 -36.52 -18.11 46.10
CA THR A 132 -37.22 -17.05 45.36
C THR A 132 -37.65 -15.97 46.33
N VAL A 133 -37.37 -14.72 46.00
CA VAL A 133 -37.74 -13.54 46.78
C VAL A 133 -38.54 -12.59 45.91
N PHE A 134 -39.49 -11.89 46.52
CA PHE A 134 -40.21 -10.79 45.91
C PHE A 134 -39.52 -9.47 46.31
N ALA A 135 -39.39 -8.53 45.36
CA ALA A 135 -38.88 -7.20 45.64
C ALA A 135 -39.67 -6.14 44.86
N ASP A 136 -39.95 -4.99 45.49
CA ASP A 136 -40.63 -3.85 44.84
C ASP A 136 -39.80 -3.26 43.68
N LEU A 137 -38.49 -3.46 43.72
CA LEU A 137 -37.58 -3.11 42.65
C LEU A 137 -36.45 -4.11 42.57
N ILE A 138 -36.31 -4.75 41.42
CA ILE A 138 -35.12 -5.54 41.08
C ILE A 138 -34.15 -4.63 40.32
N VAL A 139 -32.87 -4.63 40.71
CA VAL A 139 -31.82 -3.89 40.00
C VAL A 139 -30.81 -4.83 39.37
N GLY A 140 -30.75 -4.85 38.03
CA GLY A 140 -29.74 -5.56 37.28
C GLY A 140 -28.40 -4.83 37.28
N ALA A 141 -27.47 -5.28 38.13
CA ALA A 141 -26.15 -4.66 38.30
C ALA A 141 -24.96 -5.63 38.06
N ALA A 142 -25.21 -6.79 37.44
CA ALA A 142 -24.21 -7.86 37.24
C ALA A 142 -23.30 -7.69 36.01
N GLY A 143 -23.16 -6.46 35.50
CA GLY A 143 -22.30 -6.14 34.35
C GLY A 143 -22.92 -6.52 32.99
N ARG A 144 -22.04 -6.70 31.99
CA ARG A 144 -22.39 -6.88 30.56
C ARG A 144 -23.32 -8.08 30.30
N TYR A 145 -23.16 -9.14 31.06
CA TYR A 145 -23.95 -10.37 30.96
C TYR A 145 -24.73 -10.57 32.24
N ASN A 146 -26.06 -10.41 32.19
CA ASN A 146 -26.89 -10.57 33.37
C ASN A 146 -28.27 -11.17 33.02
N VAL A 147 -28.88 -11.83 34.00
CA VAL A 147 -30.19 -12.49 33.87
C VAL A 147 -31.33 -11.49 33.61
N ALA A 148 -31.15 -10.22 34.01
CA ALA A 148 -32.16 -9.19 33.79
C ALA A 148 -32.33 -8.85 32.30
N HIS A 149 -31.29 -8.96 31.46
CA HIS A 149 -31.40 -8.80 30.00
C HIS A 149 -32.39 -9.79 29.40
N ALA A 150 -32.28 -11.08 29.78
CA ALA A 150 -33.20 -12.12 29.31
C ALA A 150 -34.65 -11.82 29.72
N SER A 151 -34.87 -11.37 30.96
CA SER A 151 -36.22 -11.01 31.44
C SER A 151 -36.78 -9.74 30.78
N LEU A 152 -35.94 -8.88 30.21
CA LEU A 152 -36.33 -7.64 29.53
C LEU A 152 -36.44 -7.82 28.00
N GLY A 153 -36.18 -9.02 27.47
CA GLY A 153 -36.16 -9.26 26.03
C GLY A 153 -35.01 -8.54 25.30
N ILE A 154 -33.94 -8.17 26.02
CA ILE A 154 -32.79 -7.49 25.44
C ILE A 154 -31.87 -8.56 24.81
N GLY A 155 -31.98 -8.74 23.48
CA GLY A 155 -31.20 -9.69 22.69
C GLY A 155 -29.74 -9.26 22.41
N GLY A 156 -28.93 -10.21 21.93
CA GLY A 156 -27.50 -10.02 21.64
C GLY A 156 -27.24 -9.07 20.47
N GLY A 157 -26.92 -7.81 20.79
CA GLY A 157 -26.57 -6.76 19.81
C GLY A 157 -25.37 -5.92 20.21
N ALA A 158 -24.39 -6.50 20.92
CA ALA A 158 -23.16 -5.80 21.26
C ALA A 158 -22.12 -5.97 20.13
N GLY A 159 -21.70 -4.87 19.51
CA GLY A 159 -20.60 -4.88 18.53
C GLY A 159 -19.26 -5.01 19.25
N THR A 160 -18.33 -5.79 18.72
CA THR A 160 -16.96 -5.85 19.23
C THR A 160 -16.06 -4.98 18.35
N TYR A 161 -15.29 -4.09 18.96
CA TYR A 161 -14.37 -3.18 18.25
C TYR A 161 -12.92 -3.64 18.31
N SER A 162 -12.46 -4.04 19.50
CA SER A 162 -11.05 -4.32 19.77
C SER A 162 -10.90 -5.23 21.00
N ARG A 163 -9.65 -5.56 21.35
CA ARG A 163 -9.27 -6.29 22.57
C ARG A 163 -8.29 -5.42 23.36
N MET A 164 -8.49 -5.28 24.66
CA MET A 164 -7.56 -4.61 25.56
C MET A 164 -6.58 -5.61 26.17
N ALA A 165 -5.29 -5.37 26.01
CA ALA A 165 -4.22 -6.07 26.74
C ALA A 165 -3.77 -5.22 27.93
N GLY A 166 -3.77 -5.79 29.12
CA GLY A 166 -3.40 -5.13 30.38
C GLY A 166 -2.13 -5.71 30.96
N LEU A 167 -1.18 -4.84 31.28
CA LEU A 167 0.14 -5.15 31.83
C LEU A 167 0.34 -4.39 33.14
N LEU A 168 1.14 -4.94 34.04
CA LEU A 168 1.65 -4.24 35.22
C LEU A 168 3.13 -3.93 34.99
N LEU A 169 3.50 -2.66 35.04
CA LEU A 169 4.89 -2.24 35.06
C LEU A 169 5.29 -2.04 36.51
N GLU A 170 6.21 -2.87 36.98
CA GLU A 170 6.76 -2.79 38.33
C GLU A 170 7.91 -1.76 38.40
N ASP A 171 8.05 -1.10 39.55
CA ASP A 171 9.08 -0.14 39.91
C ASP A 171 9.36 0.91 38.80
N THR A 172 8.28 1.44 38.23
CA THR A 172 8.33 2.34 37.07
C THR A 172 7.85 3.74 37.43
N GLU A 173 8.61 4.77 37.12
CA GLU A 173 8.18 6.18 37.24
C GLU A 173 7.42 6.64 35.98
N LEU A 174 6.32 7.37 36.17
CA LEU A 174 5.56 7.97 35.08
C LEU A 174 6.10 9.38 34.78
N PRO A 175 6.18 9.80 33.50
CA PRO A 175 6.66 11.13 33.14
C PRO A 175 5.87 12.29 33.77
N PHE A 176 4.59 12.08 34.03
CA PHE A 176 3.72 13.00 34.76
C PHE A 176 3.01 12.25 35.89
N GLU A 177 3.69 12.09 37.03
CA GLU A 177 3.07 11.51 38.22
C GLU A 177 1.76 12.23 38.59
N GLY A 178 0.82 11.44 39.10
CA GLY A 178 -0.53 11.92 39.39
C GLY A 178 -1.46 12.02 38.17
N TYR A 179 -0.99 11.85 36.93
CA TYR A 179 -1.83 11.87 35.72
C TYR A 179 -2.04 10.48 35.11
N GLY A 180 -3.19 10.29 34.46
CA GLY A 180 -3.36 9.24 33.46
C GLY A 180 -2.66 9.63 32.16
N HIS A 181 -2.14 8.68 31.40
CA HIS A 181 -1.42 8.95 30.15
C HIS A 181 -2.17 8.27 29.01
N VAL A 182 -2.35 8.98 27.90
CA VAL A 182 -2.90 8.44 26.66
C VAL A 182 -1.84 8.60 25.59
N CYS A 183 -1.21 7.49 25.19
CA CYS A 183 -0.26 7.46 24.09
C CYS A 183 -0.98 7.05 22.82
N LEU A 184 -0.98 7.95 21.85
CA LEU A 184 -1.58 7.70 20.55
C LEU A 184 -0.52 7.17 19.61
N GLY A 185 -0.95 6.74 18.43
CA GLY A 185 0.01 6.50 17.37
C GLY A 185 0.58 5.15 17.18
N ALA A 186 0.14 4.15 17.93
CA ALA A 186 0.37 2.75 17.62
C ALA A 186 -0.84 2.20 16.83
N LEU A 187 -0.95 0.88 16.67
CA LEU A 187 -2.14 0.25 16.05
C LEU A 187 -3.45 0.54 16.79
N GLY A 188 -3.36 0.97 18.05
CA GLY A 188 -4.47 1.50 18.85
C GLY A 188 -3.93 2.33 20.03
N PRO A 189 -4.80 3.05 20.76
CA PRO A 189 -4.39 3.86 21.90
C PRO A 189 -3.83 3.04 23.07
N ILE A 190 -2.83 3.59 23.77
CA ILE A 190 -2.28 3.04 25.02
C ILE A 190 -2.66 3.94 26.20
N LEU A 191 -3.13 3.36 27.29
CA LEU A 191 -3.48 4.06 28.54
C LEU A 191 -2.52 3.65 29.66
N MET A 192 -2.03 4.59 30.44
CA MET A 192 -1.19 4.28 31.62
C MET A 192 -1.54 5.10 32.84
N TYR A 193 -1.51 4.49 34.03
CA TYR A 193 -1.75 5.16 35.30
C TYR A 193 -1.22 4.36 36.50
N ARG A 194 -0.85 5.08 37.56
CA ARG A 194 -0.34 4.55 38.83
C ARG A 194 -1.41 3.72 39.57
N LEU A 195 -1.06 2.54 40.07
CA LEU A 195 -1.94 1.67 40.88
C LEU A 195 -1.45 1.44 42.31
N SER A 196 -0.15 1.60 42.55
CA SER A 196 0.50 1.55 43.87
C SER A 196 1.80 2.34 43.82
N ASP A 197 2.53 2.48 44.93
CA ASP A 197 3.84 3.13 44.93
C ASP A 197 4.83 2.49 43.93
N THR A 198 4.67 1.20 43.63
CA THR A 198 5.56 0.44 42.73
C THR A 198 4.91 0.09 41.39
N GLN A 199 3.58 0.08 41.28
CA GLN A 199 2.90 -0.46 40.10
C GLN A 199 2.26 0.61 39.21
N VAL A 200 2.49 0.49 37.91
CA VAL A 200 1.78 1.22 36.85
C VAL A 200 0.97 0.24 36.01
N ARG A 201 -0.31 0.52 35.82
CA ARG A 201 -1.12 -0.17 34.81
C ARG A 201 -0.78 0.38 33.44
N MET A 202 -0.54 -0.50 32.48
CA MET A 202 -0.56 -0.18 31.05
C MET A 202 -1.67 -0.98 30.36
N CYS A 203 -2.58 -0.31 29.66
CA CYS A 203 -3.64 -0.92 28.87
C CYS A 203 -3.45 -0.58 27.40
N ILE A 204 -3.35 -1.59 26.55
CA ILE A 204 -3.08 -1.47 25.11
C ILE A 204 -4.32 -1.87 24.33
N ASP A 205 -4.87 -0.97 23.52
CA ASP A 205 -5.99 -1.30 22.63
C ASP A 205 -5.51 -2.00 21.36
N VAL A 206 -5.94 -3.24 21.15
CA VAL A 206 -5.52 -4.11 20.04
C VAL A 206 -6.67 -4.32 19.06
N PRO A 207 -6.56 -3.87 17.79
CA PRO A 207 -7.58 -4.07 16.77
C PRO A 207 -7.87 -5.55 16.50
N LEU A 208 -9.10 -5.88 16.08
CA LEU A 208 -9.50 -7.27 15.79
C LEU A 208 -8.78 -7.89 14.58
N SER A 209 -8.18 -7.05 13.72
CA SER A 209 -7.37 -7.48 12.57
C SER A 209 -6.04 -8.08 12.97
N VAL A 210 -5.52 -7.74 14.15
CA VAL A 210 -4.26 -8.25 14.67
C VAL A 210 -4.44 -9.69 15.13
N ARG A 211 -3.85 -10.64 14.38
CA ARG A 211 -3.85 -12.06 14.76
C ARG A 211 -2.80 -12.30 15.85
N THR A 212 -3.26 -12.44 17.08
CA THR A 212 -2.40 -12.84 18.21
C THR A 212 -1.97 -14.31 18.04
N SER A 213 -0.73 -14.54 17.59
CA SER A 213 -0.13 -15.86 17.35
C SER A 213 0.56 -16.42 18.62
N ARG A 214 1.44 -17.43 18.49
CA ARG A 214 2.26 -17.98 19.58
C ARG A 214 3.30 -17.00 20.14
N ASP A 215 3.57 -15.88 19.47
CA ASP A 215 4.56 -14.86 19.85
C ASP A 215 3.89 -13.49 20.04
N LYS A 216 2.99 -13.40 21.01
CA LYS A 216 2.14 -12.22 21.25
C LYS A 216 2.91 -11.08 21.93
N GLU A 217 3.95 -11.42 22.68
CA GLU A 217 4.82 -10.49 23.41
C GLU A 217 5.65 -9.64 22.44
N ALA A 218 6.29 -10.26 21.44
CA ALA A 218 7.05 -9.56 20.43
C ALA A 218 6.16 -8.63 19.58
N VAL A 219 5.01 -9.13 19.12
CA VAL A 219 4.05 -8.36 18.32
C VAL A 219 3.55 -7.13 19.10
N LEU A 220 3.23 -7.27 20.39
CA LEU A 220 2.81 -6.14 21.21
C LEU A 220 3.96 -5.16 21.46
N TYR A 221 5.18 -5.63 21.63
CA TYR A 221 6.32 -4.73 21.81
C TYR A 221 6.57 -3.90 20.54
N GLU A 222 6.73 -4.56 19.39
CA GLU A 222 7.04 -3.93 18.12
C GLU A 222 5.95 -2.96 17.68
N SER A 223 4.67 -3.33 17.87
CA SER A 223 3.53 -2.52 17.40
C SER A 223 3.23 -1.29 18.27
N TYR A 224 3.73 -1.22 19.51
CA TYR A 224 3.33 -0.19 20.49
C TYR A 224 4.49 0.54 21.18
N ALA A 225 5.69 -0.02 21.25
CA ALA A 225 6.80 0.57 22.02
C ALA A 225 7.20 1.97 21.55
N PHE A 226 7.03 2.27 20.26
CA PHE A 226 7.41 3.58 19.73
C PHE A 226 6.45 4.72 20.08
N ALA A 227 5.18 4.41 20.33
CA ALA A 227 4.20 5.38 20.82
C ALA A 227 4.47 5.79 22.27
N LEU A 228 5.29 5.01 22.99
CA LEU A 228 5.63 5.26 24.38
C LEU A 228 6.79 6.26 24.54
N PRO A 229 6.77 7.06 25.62
CA PRO A 229 7.94 7.77 26.12
C PRO A 229 9.13 6.80 26.30
N GLU A 230 10.34 7.24 25.97
CA GLU A 230 11.57 6.41 26.06
C GLU A 230 11.75 5.78 27.44
N SER A 231 11.45 6.52 28.51
CA SER A 231 11.53 6.03 29.89
C SER A 231 10.61 4.84 30.20
N LEU A 232 9.58 4.61 29.38
CA LEU A 232 8.59 3.55 29.59
C LEU A 232 8.78 2.34 28.67
N ARG A 233 9.70 2.40 27.70
CA ARG A 233 9.92 1.30 26.75
C ARG A 233 10.53 0.06 27.40
N GLU A 234 11.56 0.25 28.23
CA GLU A 234 12.20 -0.88 28.93
C GLU A 234 11.27 -1.48 30.00
N PRO A 235 10.58 -0.69 30.85
CA PRO A 235 9.51 -1.20 31.69
C PRO A 235 8.45 -2.00 30.94
N PHE A 236 8.00 -1.50 29.79
CA PHE A 236 7.05 -2.19 28.92
C PHE A 236 7.58 -3.53 28.41
N ARG A 237 8.84 -3.57 27.94
CA ARG A 237 9.51 -4.79 27.51
C ARG A 237 9.55 -5.83 28.63
N ARG A 238 9.99 -5.43 29.82
CA ARG A 238 10.06 -6.33 31.00
C ARG A 238 8.68 -6.88 31.36
N ALA A 239 7.65 -6.04 31.34
CA ALA A 239 6.28 -6.46 31.63
C ALA A 239 5.76 -7.47 30.60
N LEU A 240 6.05 -7.28 29.31
CA LEU A 240 5.69 -8.25 28.27
C LEU A 240 6.43 -9.58 28.45
N LEU A 241 7.73 -9.55 28.75
CA LEU A 241 8.55 -10.76 28.95
C LEU A 241 8.14 -11.58 30.18
N SER A 242 7.49 -10.97 31.17
CA SER A 242 6.92 -11.69 32.32
C SER A 242 5.79 -12.66 31.91
N GLY A 243 5.14 -12.42 30.76
CA GLY A 243 4.04 -13.24 30.24
C GLY A 243 2.67 -12.98 30.90
N ASP A 244 2.60 -12.14 31.93
CA ASP A 244 1.39 -11.86 32.71
C ASP A 244 0.49 -10.79 32.06
N ILE A 245 -0.04 -11.12 30.87
CA ILE A 245 -0.94 -10.24 30.10
C ILE A 245 -2.40 -10.56 30.39
N ALA A 246 -3.12 -9.63 31.01
CA ALA A 246 -4.57 -9.73 31.20
C ALA A 246 -5.30 -9.27 29.93
N TRP A 247 -6.29 -10.03 29.44
CA TRP A 247 -7.05 -9.67 28.24
C TRP A 247 -8.51 -9.37 28.55
N ALA A 248 -9.06 -8.34 27.91
CA ALA A 248 -10.48 -8.01 27.93
C ALA A 248 -10.99 -7.65 26.53
N THR A 249 -12.19 -8.08 26.17
CA THR A 249 -12.81 -7.68 24.88
C THR A 249 -13.52 -6.34 25.02
N ASN A 250 -13.34 -5.43 24.06
CA ASN A 250 -14.02 -4.14 24.04
C ASN A 250 -15.29 -4.23 23.17
N GLN A 251 -16.43 -4.16 23.85
CA GLN A 251 -17.75 -4.20 23.24
C GLN A 251 -18.44 -2.85 23.38
N THR A 252 -19.40 -2.58 22.50
CA THR A 252 -20.28 -1.44 22.61
C THR A 252 -21.74 -1.84 22.66
N ARG A 253 -22.50 -1.09 23.45
CA ARG A 253 -23.96 -1.11 23.51
C ARG A 253 -24.44 0.27 23.95
N ALA A 254 -25.21 0.91 23.08
CA ALA A 254 -25.81 2.22 23.36
C ALA A 254 -26.63 2.21 24.66
N ARG A 255 -26.52 3.26 25.46
CA ARG A 255 -27.23 3.39 26.75
C ARG A 255 -28.66 3.90 26.58
N ALA A 256 -29.47 3.16 25.81
CA ALA A 256 -30.84 3.55 25.47
C ALA A 256 -31.93 2.87 26.35
N MET A 257 -31.62 1.71 26.94
CA MET A 257 -32.59 0.85 27.63
C MET A 257 -32.23 0.68 29.10
N PHE A 258 -32.91 1.43 29.97
CA PHE A 258 -32.68 1.45 31.42
C PHE A 258 -33.49 0.40 32.21
N GLY A 259 -34.30 -0.42 31.53
CA GLY A 259 -35.20 -1.40 32.14
C GLY A 259 -36.69 -1.04 31.99
N ARG A 260 -37.50 -1.45 32.95
CA ARG A 260 -38.95 -1.16 33.05
C ARG A 260 -39.35 -0.94 34.51
N PRO A 261 -40.55 -0.44 34.82
CA PRO A 261 -41.05 -0.40 36.20
C PRO A 261 -40.94 -1.77 36.88
N GLY A 262 -40.40 -1.79 38.11
CA GLY A 262 -40.11 -3.01 38.89
C GLY A 262 -38.82 -3.76 38.54
N LEU A 263 -38.16 -3.42 37.42
CA LEU A 263 -36.87 -4.01 37.01
C LEU A 263 -36.00 -2.97 36.28
N ALA A 264 -35.07 -2.33 37.00
CA ALA A 264 -34.15 -1.34 36.45
C ALA A 264 -32.75 -1.93 36.18
N LEU A 265 -32.00 -1.32 35.29
CA LEU A 265 -30.60 -1.67 34.98
C LEU A 265 -29.68 -0.51 35.38
N VAL A 266 -28.47 -0.80 35.85
CA VAL A 266 -27.45 0.20 36.19
C VAL A 266 -26.05 -0.23 35.72
N GLY A 267 -25.18 0.74 35.44
CA GLY A 267 -23.80 0.48 34.97
C GLY A 267 -23.78 -0.18 33.59
N ASP A 268 -22.82 -1.09 33.37
CA ASP A 268 -22.64 -1.82 32.10
C ASP A 268 -23.87 -2.65 31.68
N ALA A 269 -24.79 -2.93 32.62
CA ALA A 269 -26.04 -3.60 32.31
C ALA A 269 -26.97 -2.72 31.44
N VAL A 270 -26.91 -1.40 31.58
CA VAL A 270 -27.67 -0.45 30.72
C VAL A 270 -27.07 -0.43 29.31
N GLY A 271 -25.75 -0.36 29.25
CA GLY A 271 -24.97 -0.20 28.02
C GLY A 271 -23.54 0.19 28.39
N HIS A 272 -22.61 0.01 27.46
CA HIS A 272 -21.18 0.19 27.67
C HIS A 272 -20.53 0.63 26.36
N HIS A 273 -19.39 1.31 26.44
CA HIS A 273 -18.63 1.79 25.29
C HIS A 273 -17.15 1.48 25.49
N HIS A 274 -16.31 1.86 24.52
CA HIS A 274 -14.88 1.65 24.58
C HIS A 274 -14.28 2.25 25.87
N PRO A 275 -13.45 1.51 26.65
CA PRO A 275 -12.98 1.95 27.97
C PRO A 275 -11.94 3.08 27.95
N LEU A 276 -11.56 3.58 26.76
CA LEU A 276 -10.52 4.61 26.55
C LEU A 276 -10.66 5.80 27.50
N THR A 277 -11.89 6.24 27.75
CA THR A 277 -12.18 7.44 28.52
C THR A 277 -12.51 7.18 29.99
N ALA A 278 -12.40 5.93 30.47
CA ALA A 278 -12.67 5.53 31.86
C ALA A 278 -14.05 5.97 32.45
N LEU A 279 -15.04 6.26 31.60
CA LEU A 279 -16.35 6.77 32.02
C LEU A 279 -17.28 5.75 32.67
N GLY A 280 -17.07 4.45 32.42
CA GLY A 280 -18.04 3.41 32.74
C GLY A 280 -18.46 3.39 34.22
N MET A 281 -17.51 3.53 35.14
CA MET A 281 -17.79 3.55 36.58
C MET A 281 -18.52 4.82 36.99
N THR A 282 -18.09 5.99 36.51
CA THR A 282 -18.75 7.28 36.80
C THR A 282 -20.20 7.27 36.36
N LEU A 283 -20.47 6.85 35.11
CA LEU A 283 -21.83 6.76 34.60
C LEU A 283 -22.66 5.73 35.37
N GLY A 284 -22.05 4.59 35.73
CA GLY A 284 -22.71 3.59 36.56
C GLY A 284 -23.08 4.13 37.94
N PHE A 285 -22.15 4.78 38.64
CA PHE A 285 -22.41 5.33 39.98
C PHE A 285 -23.49 6.41 39.93
N GLN A 286 -23.48 7.24 38.90
CA GLN A 286 -24.56 8.18 38.68
C GLN A 286 -25.90 7.49 38.36
N ASP A 287 -25.91 6.37 37.65
CA ASP A 287 -27.15 5.58 37.47
C ASP A 287 -27.71 5.15 38.81
N ALA A 288 -26.84 4.66 39.71
CA ALA A 288 -27.22 4.21 41.04
C ALA A 288 -27.84 5.35 41.87
N MET A 289 -27.19 6.52 41.90
CA MET A 289 -27.69 7.68 42.64
C MET A 289 -29.00 8.22 42.05
N CYS A 290 -29.09 8.36 40.72
CA CYS A 290 -30.32 8.83 40.08
C CYS A 290 -31.46 7.84 40.26
N LEU A 291 -31.20 6.53 40.20
CA LEU A 291 -32.23 5.51 40.40
C LEU A 291 -32.78 5.55 41.83
N ALA A 292 -31.91 5.70 42.83
CA ALA A 292 -32.32 5.83 44.23
C ALA A 292 -33.09 7.14 44.50
N ALA A 293 -32.75 8.23 43.80
CA ALA A 293 -33.38 9.53 43.99
C ALA A 293 -34.69 9.72 43.19
N ALA A 294 -34.87 8.98 42.09
CA ALA A 294 -35.97 9.20 41.18
C ALA A 294 -37.32 8.81 41.81
N PRO A 295 -38.37 9.66 41.70
CA PRO A 295 -39.70 9.34 42.21
C PRO A 295 -40.43 8.28 41.36
N SER A 296 -39.93 7.98 40.17
CA SER A 296 -40.47 6.94 39.27
C SER A 296 -39.41 6.47 38.28
N PHE A 297 -39.65 5.30 37.69
CA PHE A 297 -38.79 4.77 36.63
C PHE A 297 -38.73 5.71 35.40
N ALA A 298 -39.83 6.40 35.07
CA ALA A 298 -39.86 7.36 33.96
C ALA A 298 -38.96 8.58 34.24
N ALA A 299 -38.96 9.08 35.48
CA ALA A 299 -38.07 10.15 35.91
C ALA A 299 -36.60 9.72 35.83
N TYR A 300 -36.29 8.52 36.34
CA TYR A 300 -34.96 7.91 36.21
C TYR A 300 -34.48 7.84 34.76
N ARG A 301 -35.29 7.26 33.87
CA ARG A 301 -34.94 7.14 32.44
C ARG A 301 -34.70 8.50 31.80
N LYS A 302 -35.57 9.48 32.05
CA LYS A 302 -35.45 10.84 31.48
C LYS A 302 -34.17 11.53 31.95
N GLU A 303 -33.90 11.49 33.25
CA GLU A 303 -32.72 12.12 33.84
C GLU A 303 -31.42 11.47 33.35
N ARG A 304 -31.38 10.13 33.28
CA ARG A 304 -30.18 9.42 32.82
C ARG A 304 -29.91 9.62 31.34
N LEU A 305 -30.94 9.59 30.48
CA LEU A 305 -30.78 9.92 29.06
C LEU A 305 -30.17 11.31 28.86
N ALA A 306 -30.57 12.30 29.67
CA ALA A 306 -30.02 13.66 29.58
C ALA A 306 -28.55 13.72 30.06
N LYS A 307 -28.21 13.03 31.15
CA LYS A 307 -26.88 13.08 31.77
C LYS A 307 -25.84 12.18 31.09
N SER A 308 -26.23 11.09 30.43
CA SER A 308 -25.27 10.15 29.82
C SER A 308 -24.95 10.45 28.35
N ARG A 309 -25.82 11.17 27.63
CA ARG A 309 -25.72 11.31 26.17
C ARG A 309 -24.42 11.98 25.72
N VAL A 310 -24.09 13.14 26.26
CA VAL A 310 -22.88 13.89 25.84
C VAL A 310 -21.59 13.16 26.22
N PRO A 311 -21.40 12.67 27.47
CA PRO A 311 -20.23 11.87 27.81
C PRO A 311 -20.07 10.61 26.95
N GLU A 312 -21.16 9.91 26.63
CA GLU A 312 -21.14 8.74 25.73
C GLU A 312 -20.73 9.11 24.31
N MET A 313 -21.31 10.18 23.75
CA MET A 313 -20.94 10.68 22.42
C MET A 313 -19.47 11.09 22.36
N LEU A 314 -18.96 11.78 23.40
CA LEU A 314 -17.55 12.16 23.47
C LEU A 314 -16.64 10.92 23.55
N ALA A 315 -17.01 9.90 24.32
CA ALA A 315 -16.20 8.68 24.43
C ALA A 315 -16.10 7.91 23.12
N VAL A 316 -17.21 7.77 22.40
CA VAL A 316 -17.21 7.15 21.07
C VAL A 316 -16.42 7.98 20.07
N ALA A 317 -16.67 9.29 20.02
CA ALA A 317 -15.99 10.19 19.10
C ALA A 317 -14.48 10.26 19.34
N LEU A 318 -14.03 10.32 20.61
CA LEU A 318 -12.60 10.31 20.92
C LEU A 318 -11.96 8.98 20.55
N TYR A 319 -12.62 7.84 20.77
CA TYR A 319 -12.08 6.55 20.36
C TYR A 319 -11.95 6.45 18.83
N GLU A 320 -13.00 6.80 18.09
CA GLU A 320 -12.95 6.82 16.62
C GLU A 320 -11.83 7.73 16.12
N VAL A 321 -11.74 8.95 16.67
CA VAL A 321 -10.70 9.89 16.26
C VAL A 321 -9.30 9.40 16.66
N PHE A 322 -9.13 8.70 17.78
CA PHE A 322 -7.83 8.25 18.25
C PHE A 322 -7.35 6.91 17.68
N ALA A 323 -8.26 6.05 17.24
CA ALA A 323 -7.95 4.74 16.70
C ALA A 323 -7.90 4.71 15.16
N ASP A 324 -8.56 5.67 14.48
CA ASP A 324 -8.64 5.70 13.02
C ASP A 324 -7.43 6.44 12.41
N THR A 325 -6.96 5.93 11.27
CA THR A 325 -5.77 6.41 10.54
C THR A 325 -6.07 6.89 9.14
N HIS A 326 -7.33 7.10 8.77
CA HIS A 326 -7.68 7.76 7.49
C HIS A 326 -7.42 9.27 7.55
N ASP A 327 -6.95 9.84 6.44
CA ASP A 327 -6.39 11.22 6.37
C ASP A 327 -7.36 12.29 6.87
N GLU A 328 -8.67 12.12 6.64
CA GLU A 328 -9.70 13.03 7.11
C GLU A 328 -9.90 13.01 8.64
N VAL A 329 -9.68 11.84 9.27
CA VAL A 329 -9.76 11.69 10.74
C VAL A 329 -8.52 12.23 11.41
N ILE A 330 -7.38 12.09 10.74
CA ILE A 330 -6.10 12.64 11.15
C ILE A 330 -6.17 14.16 11.24
N GLU A 331 -6.71 14.83 10.22
CA GLU A 331 -6.86 16.28 10.23
C GLU A 331 -7.82 16.74 11.33
N THR A 332 -8.87 15.95 11.59
CA THR A 332 -9.77 16.18 12.73
C THR A 332 -9.04 16.04 14.07
N ARG A 333 -8.19 15.04 14.21
CA ARG A 333 -7.37 14.78 15.41
C ARG A 333 -6.35 15.90 15.65
N ASN A 334 -5.63 16.32 14.62
CA ASN A 334 -4.68 17.43 14.67
C ASN A 334 -5.37 18.74 15.08
N ALA A 335 -6.56 19.01 14.55
CA ALA A 335 -7.34 20.19 14.93
C ALA A 335 -7.81 20.15 16.40
N ILE A 336 -8.08 18.97 16.97
CA ILE A 336 -8.37 18.82 18.40
C ILE A 336 -7.11 19.12 19.23
N TYR A 337 -5.93 18.65 18.80
CA TYR A 337 -4.67 18.98 19.48
C TYR A 337 -4.42 20.48 19.51
N ASP A 338 -4.58 21.15 18.36
CA ASP A 338 -4.43 22.60 18.26
C ASP A 338 -5.42 23.32 19.19
N LEU A 339 -6.70 22.90 19.17
CA LEU A 339 -7.72 23.48 20.03
C LEU A 339 -7.36 23.38 21.51
N TRP A 340 -6.84 22.22 21.95
CA TRP A 340 -6.37 22.03 23.32
C TRP A 340 -5.11 22.83 23.64
N ARG A 341 -4.21 23.05 22.68
CA ARG A 341 -3.02 23.88 22.88
C ARG A 341 -3.36 25.35 23.01
N GLU A 342 -4.21 25.84 22.13
CA GLU A 342 -4.57 27.25 22.01
C GLU A 342 -5.58 27.69 23.07
N SER A 343 -6.42 26.78 23.57
CA SER A 343 -7.49 27.12 24.50
C SER A 343 -7.48 26.29 25.79
N PRO A 344 -6.98 26.86 26.91
CA PRO A 344 -7.14 26.26 28.24
C PRO A 344 -8.61 26.00 28.60
N VAL A 345 -9.52 26.86 28.15
CA VAL A 345 -10.97 26.72 28.36
C VAL A 345 -11.49 25.42 27.73
N GLU A 346 -11.04 25.08 26.53
CA GLU A 346 -11.45 23.85 25.86
C GLU A 346 -10.81 22.60 26.48
N ARG A 347 -9.61 22.70 27.07
CA ARG A 347 -9.02 21.62 27.88
C ARG A 347 -9.87 21.31 29.11
N PHE A 348 -10.21 22.31 29.90
CA PHE A 348 -11.07 22.14 31.08
C PHE A 348 -12.47 21.67 30.69
N ARG A 349 -13.04 22.22 29.61
CA ARG A 349 -14.36 21.79 29.13
C ARG A 349 -14.37 20.31 28.72
N THR A 350 -13.35 19.85 27.99
CA THR A 350 -13.17 18.43 27.65
C THR A 350 -13.12 17.57 28.91
N MET A 351 -12.33 17.97 29.90
CA MET A 351 -12.23 17.25 31.17
C MET A 351 -13.52 17.27 32.00
N ARG A 352 -14.32 18.34 31.93
CA ARG A 352 -15.65 18.40 32.56
C ARG A 352 -16.66 17.47 31.91
N PHE A 353 -16.62 17.30 30.58
CA PHE A 353 -17.43 16.28 29.90
C PHE A 353 -17.02 14.87 30.35
N LEU A 354 -15.71 14.59 30.41
CA LEU A 354 -15.19 13.30 30.89
C LEU A 354 -15.48 13.06 32.39
N ALA A 355 -15.46 14.10 33.21
CA ALA A 355 -15.88 14.00 34.61
C ALA A 355 -17.40 13.89 34.79
N CYS A 356 -18.19 13.92 33.70
CA CYS A 356 -19.65 13.99 33.71
C CYS A 356 -20.22 15.19 34.49
N GLN A 357 -19.48 16.30 34.54
CA GLN A 357 -19.83 17.57 35.20
C GLN A 357 -20.38 18.62 34.22
N GLU A 358 -20.23 18.38 32.91
CA GLU A 358 -20.86 19.15 31.86
C GLU A 358 -21.58 18.17 30.93
N THR A 359 -22.84 18.45 30.59
CA THR A 359 -23.66 17.56 29.75
C THR A 359 -24.46 18.34 28.71
N SER A 360 -24.18 19.64 28.53
CA SER A 360 -24.88 20.49 27.56
C SER A 360 -24.51 20.13 26.12
N PRO A 361 -25.48 19.71 25.28
CA PRO A 361 -25.23 19.45 23.87
C PRO A 361 -24.79 20.70 23.09
N LEU A 362 -25.24 21.89 23.50
CA LEU A 362 -24.84 23.16 22.90
C LEU A 362 -23.36 23.47 23.19
N SER A 363 -22.93 23.23 24.43
CA SER A 363 -21.54 23.38 24.84
C SER A 363 -20.64 22.43 24.04
N PHE A 364 -21.05 21.16 23.91
CA PHE A 364 -20.33 20.14 23.15
C PHE A 364 -20.26 20.47 21.66
N GLY A 365 -21.39 20.84 21.05
CA GLY A 365 -21.46 21.25 19.65
C GLY A 365 -20.58 22.46 19.34
N SER A 366 -20.49 23.42 20.26
CA SER A 366 -19.62 24.59 20.08
C SER A 366 -18.13 24.23 20.02
N SER A 367 -17.67 23.32 20.88
CA SER A 367 -16.28 22.84 20.87
C SER A 367 -15.97 22.05 19.60
N PHE A 368 -16.91 21.22 19.14
CA PHE A 368 -16.76 20.48 17.89
C PHE A 368 -16.68 21.40 16.67
N VAL A 369 -17.58 22.39 16.56
CA VAL A 369 -17.56 23.37 15.46
C VAL A 369 -16.23 24.15 15.43
N LYS A 370 -15.67 24.50 16.59
CA LYS A 370 -14.35 25.16 16.65
C LYS A 370 -13.24 24.28 16.09
N ALA A 371 -13.18 23.01 16.47
CA ALA A 371 -12.20 22.06 15.91
C ALA A 371 -12.35 21.94 14.39
N MET A 372 -13.58 21.86 13.88
CA MET A 372 -13.84 21.75 12.44
C MET A 372 -13.51 23.03 11.66
N ALA A 373 -13.69 24.19 12.27
CA ALA A 373 -13.27 25.47 11.68
C ALA A 373 -11.74 25.54 11.55
N ILE A 374 -10.99 25.04 12.55
CA ILE A 374 -9.52 24.95 12.51
C ILE A 374 -9.08 24.01 11.38
N ALA A 375 -9.66 22.81 11.30
CA ALA A 375 -9.36 21.82 10.24
C ALA A 375 -9.63 22.39 8.85
N SER A 376 -10.81 22.99 8.66
CA SER A 376 -11.24 23.56 7.37
C SER A 376 -10.33 24.70 6.92
N ARG A 377 -9.90 25.58 7.83
CA ARG A 377 -8.98 26.68 7.51
C ARG A 377 -7.61 26.15 7.06
N LYS A 378 -7.08 25.11 7.71
CA LYS A 378 -5.81 24.48 7.33
C LYS A 378 -5.89 23.84 5.94
N LEU A 379 -6.95 23.08 5.67
CA LEU A 379 -7.19 22.44 4.37
C LEU A 379 -7.32 23.45 3.23
N ILE A 380 -8.02 24.58 3.45
CA ILE A 380 -8.13 25.65 2.46
C ILE A 380 -6.77 26.31 2.21
N THR A 381 -5.98 26.53 3.27
CA THR A 381 -4.66 27.16 3.15
C THR A 381 -3.66 26.23 2.44
N GLN A 382 -3.69 24.93 2.75
CA GLN A 382 -2.91 23.89 2.07
C GLN A 382 -3.33 23.71 0.61
N GLY A 383 -4.64 23.70 0.32
CA GLY A 383 -5.15 23.64 -1.05
C GLY A 383 -4.74 24.85 -1.89
N ALA A 384 -4.72 26.04 -1.29
CA ALA A 384 -4.24 27.25 -1.94
C ALA A 384 -2.73 27.22 -2.22
N SER A 385 -1.93 26.59 -1.36
CA SER A 385 -0.47 26.49 -1.55
C SER A 385 -0.03 25.30 -2.42
N THR A 386 -0.85 24.24 -2.52
CA THR A 386 -0.51 22.99 -3.23
C THR A 386 -1.32 22.75 -4.51
N SER A 387 -2.32 23.61 -4.80
CA SER A 387 -3.26 23.47 -5.92
C SER A 387 -4.09 22.17 -5.94
N GLN A 388 -4.17 21.45 -4.83
CA GLN A 388 -4.91 20.18 -4.70
C GLN A 388 -6.39 20.36 -4.30
N TRP A 389 -7.16 21.11 -5.08
CA TRP A 389 -8.56 21.42 -4.77
C TRP A 389 -9.49 20.19 -4.78
N GLY A 390 -9.13 19.13 -5.50
CA GLY A 390 -9.86 17.85 -5.47
C GLY A 390 -9.80 17.16 -4.11
N HIS A 391 -8.61 17.12 -3.49
CA HIS A 391 -8.39 16.59 -2.15
C HIS A 391 -9.12 17.41 -1.08
N VAL A 392 -9.03 18.74 -1.17
CA VAL A 392 -9.78 19.65 -0.29
C VAL A 392 -11.29 19.43 -0.41
N ARG A 393 -11.83 19.27 -1.62
CA ARG A 393 -13.27 19.05 -1.83
C ARG A 393 -13.74 17.69 -1.28
N SER A 394 -12.93 16.64 -1.41
CA SER A 394 -13.22 15.32 -0.84
C SER A 394 -13.31 15.39 0.68
N ILE A 395 -12.28 15.94 1.33
CA ILE A 395 -12.22 16.08 2.79
C ILE A 395 -13.34 17.00 3.31
N THR A 396 -13.64 18.10 2.61
CA THR A 396 -14.71 19.03 3.02
C THR A 396 -16.10 18.39 2.95
N ASN A 397 -16.36 17.54 1.95
CA ASN A 397 -17.63 16.81 1.83
C ASN A 397 -17.81 15.78 2.96
N GLU A 398 -16.73 15.13 3.37
CA GLU A 398 -16.70 14.12 4.43
C GLU A 398 -16.75 14.75 5.84
N LEU A 399 -16.06 15.87 6.05
CA LEU A 399 -16.26 16.72 7.24
C LEU A 399 -17.72 17.18 7.34
N GLY A 400 -18.34 17.55 6.21
CA GLY A 400 -19.76 17.90 6.14
C GLY A 400 -20.71 16.74 6.48
N SER A 401 -20.36 15.49 6.15
CA SER A 401 -21.16 14.32 6.52
C SER A 401 -21.07 14.03 8.02
N ARG A 402 -19.88 14.17 8.62
CA ARG A 402 -19.66 14.02 10.08
C ARG A 402 -20.36 15.11 10.89
N ILE A 403 -20.40 16.35 10.39
CA ILE A 403 -21.19 17.44 10.99
C ILE A 403 -22.69 17.10 10.97
N ARG A 404 -23.20 16.57 9.86
CA ARG A 404 -24.60 16.11 9.77
C ARG A 404 -24.90 14.95 10.72
N TRP A 405 -23.97 14.00 10.88
CA TRP A 405 -24.08 12.89 11.85
C TRP A 405 -24.17 13.39 13.30
N LEU A 406 -23.27 14.29 13.71
CA LEU A 406 -23.27 14.88 15.06
C LEU A 406 -24.51 15.72 15.34
N LEU A 407 -25.02 16.46 14.35
CA LEU A 407 -26.22 17.28 14.48
C LEU A 407 -27.52 16.46 14.42
N ALA A 408 -27.56 15.36 13.66
CA ALA A 408 -28.74 14.51 13.56
C ALA A 408 -29.00 13.71 14.84
N GLY A 409 -27.97 13.40 15.64
CA GLY A 409 -28.12 12.76 16.94
C GLY A 409 -28.80 11.38 16.91
N SER A 410 -28.89 10.77 15.72
CA SER A 410 -29.55 9.50 15.44
C SER A 410 -28.54 8.37 15.54
N PHE A 411 -28.83 7.38 16.40
CA PHE A 411 -28.08 6.13 16.49
C PHE A 411 -28.27 5.31 15.21
N HIS A 412 -27.45 5.56 14.20
CA HIS A 412 -26.99 4.51 13.32
C HIS A 412 -25.51 4.32 13.61
N LEU A 413 -25.21 3.25 14.35
CA LEU A 413 -23.92 2.59 14.20
C LEU A 413 -23.82 2.31 12.71
N THR A 414 -22.91 2.98 12.00
CA THR A 414 -22.35 2.37 10.80
C THR A 414 -21.98 0.95 11.22
N GLU A 415 -22.44 -0.07 10.48
CA GLU A 415 -21.96 -1.42 10.71
C GLU A 415 -20.44 -1.34 10.81
N PRO A 416 -19.82 -1.89 11.88
CA PRO A 416 -18.38 -1.86 12.00
C PRO A 416 -17.84 -2.51 10.74
N ARG A 417 -17.21 -1.74 9.85
CA ARG A 417 -16.33 -2.32 8.84
C ARG A 417 -15.25 -3.02 9.65
N PRO A 418 -15.18 -4.37 9.66
CA PRO A 418 -13.98 -4.99 10.20
C PRO A 418 -12.83 -4.39 9.40
N SER A 419 -11.90 -3.72 10.08
CA SER A 419 -10.69 -3.21 9.45
C SER A 419 -9.93 -4.43 8.93
N LYS A 420 -10.22 -4.87 7.70
CA LYS A 420 -9.41 -5.89 7.01
C LYS A 420 -8.05 -5.33 6.59
N GLU A 421 -7.90 -4.02 6.69
CA GLU A 421 -6.68 -3.25 6.45
C GLU A 421 -6.10 -2.84 7.80
N LEU A 422 -4.79 -3.01 7.98
CA LEU A 422 -4.05 -2.44 9.09
C LEU A 422 -4.14 -0.89 9.00
N PRO A 423 -4.29 -0.18 10.12
CA PRO A 423 -4.21 1.28 10.12
C PRO A 423 -2.88 1.72 9.49
N ARG A 424 -2.88 2.74 8.60
CA ARG A 424 -1.66 3.38 8.07
C ARG A 424 -0.71 3.63 9.25
N GLY A 425 0.42 2.93 9.26
CA GLY A 425 1.23 2.74 10.45
C GLY A 425 1.69 4.08 11.01
N ALA A 426 1.10 4.51 12.12
CA ALA A 426 1.81 4.70 13.37
C ALA A 426 3.30 5.21 13.31
N GLU A 427 4.20 4.50 12.63
CA GLU A 427 5.58 4.92 12.36
C GLU A 427 5.72 6.13 11.40
N GLU A 428 4.83 6.30 10.42
CA GLU A 428 4.83 7.43 9.48
C GLU A 428 4.59 8.77 10.18
N ARG A 429 3.89 8.75 11.31
CA ARG A 429 3.43 9.97 12.01
C ARG A 429 4.35 10.43 13.13
N TYR A 430 5.03 9.51 13.83
CA TYR A 430 5.92 9.82 14.96
C TYR A 430 7.41 9.80 14.66
N ALA A 431 7.80 9.58 13.40
CA ALA A 431 9.20 9.41 13.00
C ALA A 431 10.12 10.57 13.46
N GLY A 432 9.60 11.76 13.77
CA GLY A 432 10.36 12.89 14.33
C GLY A 432 10.64 12.81 15.83
N ALA A 433 9.67 12.37 16.64
CA ALA A 433 9.80 12.30 18.11
C ALA A 433 10.49 11.01 18.56
N MET A 434 10.29 9.91 17.83
CA MET A 434 10.99 8.65 18.04
C MET A 434 12.51 8.81 17.87
N ARG A 435 12.98 9.56 16.86
CA ARG A 435 14.42 9.74 16.57
C ARG A 435 15.20 10.46 17.66
N ALA A 436 14.54 11.20 18.56
CA ALA A 436 15.21 11.93 19.64
C ALA A 436 15.39 11.09 20.92
N ALA A 437 14.65 9.99 21.04
CA ALA A 437 14.49 9.23 22.28
C ALA A 437 14.86 7.75 22.08
N THR A 438 15.72 7.43 21.12
CA THR A 438 16.30 6.07 20.95
C THR A 438 17.83 6.14 20.96
N VAL A 439 18.40 7.28 21.36
CA VAL A 439 19.84 7.50 21.32
C VAL A 439 20.53 7.05 22.62
N ARG A 440 19.83 6.75 23.73
CA ARG A 440 20.51 6.33 24.97
C ARG A 440 19.68 5.39 25.87
N ALA A 441 19.70 4.10 25.59
CA ALA A 441 19.57 3.06 26.63
C ALA A 441 20.02 1.69 26.10
N ASP A 442 21.34 1.49 26.00
CA ASP A 442 21.94 0.15 26.02
C ASP A 442 22.17 -0.25 27.49
N VAL A 443 21.92 -1.53 27.85
CA VAL A 443 22.84 -2.46 28.58
C VAL A 443 22.12 -3.78 28.98
N VAL A 444 22.52 -4.86 28.27
CA VAL A 444 22.95 -6.22 28.70
C VAL A 444 22.10 -7.15 29.63
N GLU A 445 22.01 -8.41 29.18
CA GLU A 445 21.36 -9.66 29.66
C GLU A 445 21.67 -10.17 31.10
N LEU A 446 20.87 -11.13 31.60
CA LEU A 446 21.29 -12.53 31.96
C LEU A 446 20.07 -13.44 32.40
N PRO A 447 20.19 -14.78 32.45
CA PRO A 447 19.18 -15.77 32.00
C PRO A 447 18.58 -16.67 33.12
N SER A 448 17.57 -17.51 32.82
CA SER A 448 17.33 -18.74 33.62
C SER A 448 16.85 -19.97 32.83
N ALA A 449 17.77 -20.94 32.78
CA ALA A 449 17.65 -22.40 32.83
C ALA A 449 16.24 -23.03 32.95
N ALA A 450 15.82 -23.74 31.89
CA ALA A 450 15.16 -25.07 31.95
C ALA A 450 14.59 -25.53 30.58
N GLY A 451 14.69 -24.73 29.52
CA GLY A 451 14.48 -25.17 28.13
C GLY A 451 15.75 -25.64 27.40
N HIS A 452 16.86 -25.78 28.15
CA HIS A 452 18.24 -25.78 27.66
C HIS A 452 18.74 -27.11 27.06
N ALA A 453 17.90 -27.91 26.38
CA ALA A 453 18.35 -29.21 25.86
C ALA A 453 17.88 -29.64 24.47
N ALA A 454 17.06 -28.88 23.73
CA ALA A 454 16.67 -29.33 22.39
C ALA A 454 16.26 -28.18 21.46
N ARG A 455 17.26 -27.40 21.01
CA ARG A 455 17.35 -26.71 19.69
C ARG A 455 18.50 -25.68 19.70
N THR A 456 19.68 -26.12 20.13
CA THR A 456 20.93 -25.48 19.72
C THR A 456 21.33 -26.08 18.38
N GLY A 457 20.79 -25.51 17.31
CA GLY A 457 21.45 -25.46 16.01
C GLY A 457 21.57 -23.98 15.66
N GLN A 458 22.72 -23.37 15.97
CA GLN A 458 23.15 -22.23 15.17
C GLN A 458 23.35 -22.78 13.77
N ASP A 459 22.43 -22.53 12.84
CA ASP A 459 22.79 -22.61 11.43
C ASP A 459 23.73 -21.45 11.16
N ARG A 460 25.04 -21.72 11.24
CA ARG A 460 26.07 -20.91 10.61
C ARG A 460 25.74 -20.87 9.11
N TRP A 461 25.04 -19.83 8.66
CA TRP A 461 24.90 -19.54 7.25
C TRP A 461 26.09 -18.71 6.79
N ASP A 462 26.62 -19.03 5.61
CA ASP A 462 27.78 -18.35 5.04
C ASP A 462 27.34 -17.48 3.84
N PRO A 463 27.34 -16.15 3.96
CA PRO A 463 27.00 -15.25 2.86
C PRO A 463 27.95 -15.40 1.67
N THR A 464 29.22 -15.74 1.88
CA THR A 464 30.19 -15.95 0.79
C THR A 464 29.79 -17.17 -0.03
N ARG A 465 29.35 -18.25 0.61
CA ARG A 465 28.88 -19.45 -0.09
C ARG A 465 27.61 -19.20 -0.91
N ALA A 466 26.67 -18.43 -0.38
CA ALA A 466 25.46 -18.06 -1.12
C ALA A 466 25.80 -17.20 -2.35
N LEU A 467 26.75 -16.26 -2.18
CA LEU A 467 27.28 -15.42 -3.24
C LEU A 467 27.98 -16.24 -4.34
N GLU A 468 28.86 -17.17 -3.98
CA GLU A 468 29.55 -18.06 -4.93
C GLU A 468 28.57 -18.87 -5.78
N ARG A 469 27.56 -19.48 -5.14
CA ARG A 469 26.52 -20.23 -5.87
C ARG A 469 25.70 -19.35 -6.79
N GLY A 470 25.33 -18.15 -6.34
CA GLY A 470 24.57 -17.20 -7.14
C GLY A 470 25.35 -16.70 -8.35
N ALA A 471 26.64 -16.42 -8.17
CA ALA A 471 27.54 -16.00 -9.25
C ALA A 471 27.68 -17.10 -10.30
N ARG A 472 27.93 -18.35 -9.89
CA ARG A 472 28.04 -19.50 -10.80
C ARG A 472 26.71 -19.77 -11.54
N ALA A 473 25.58 -19.64 -10.86
CA ALA A 473 24.26 -19.79 -11.48
C ALA A 473 24.01 -18.71 -12.54
N LEU A 474 24.39 -17.45 -12.27
CA LEU A 474 24.27 -16.38 -13.25
C LEU A 474 25.25 -16.56 -14.43
N GLU A 475 26.52 -16.92 -14.18
CA GLU A 475 27.50 -17.20 -15.24
C GLU A 475 27.06 -18.34 -16.17
N ALA A 476 26.38 -19.35 -15.64
CA ALA A 476 25.86 -20.47 -16.43
C ALA A 476 24.76 -20.04 -17.42
N LEU A 477 24.14 -18.87 -17.23
CA LEU A 477 23.13 -18.30 -18.12
C LEU A 477 23.72 -17.33 -19.15
N GLN A 478 25.03 -17.06 -19.12
CA GLN A 478 25.66 -16.17 -20.09
C GLN A 478 25.72 -16.84 -21.46
N ASP A 479 25.28 -16.14 -22.50
CA ASP A 479 25.36 -16.63 -23.87
C ASP A 479 26.79 -16.50 -24.44
N GLN A 480 27.02 -17.14 -25.58
CA GLN A 480 28.31 -17.19 -26.26
C GLN A 480 28.80 -15.82 -26.72
N ASP A 481 27.89 -14.91 -27.05
CA ASP A 481 28.20 -13.52 -27.43
C ASP A 481 28.53 -12.62 -26.23
N GLY A 482 28.39 -13.15 -25.01
CA GLY A 482 28.67 -12.47 -23.75
C GLY A 482 27.47 -11.80 -23.10
N SER A 483 26.29 -11.86 -23.72
CA SER A 483 25.06 -11.30 -23.19
C SER A 483 24.37 -12.20 -22.15
N TRP A 484 23.46 -11.59 -21.40
CA TRP A 484 22.38 -12.28 -20.71
C TRP A 484 21.06 -11.77 -21.25
N GLU A 485 20.12 -12.68 -21.46
CA GLU A 485 18.75 -12.31 -21.82
C GLU A 485 17.76 -13.27 -21.18
N GLY A 486 16.84 -12.71 -20.40
CA GLY A 486 15.69 -13.42 -19.87
C GLY A 486 14.45 -13.20 -20.71
N GLU A 487 13.51 -14.12 -20.63
CA GLU A 487 12.16 -13.85 -21.13
C GLU A 487 11.52 -12.72 -20.33
N VAL A 488 10.90 -11.76 -21.03
CA VAL A 488 9.99 -10.76 -20.45
C VAL A 488 8.56 -11.14 -20.78
N VAL A 489 7.90 -11.82 -19.83
CA VAL A 489 6.55 -12.34 -19.99
C VAL A 489 5.53 -11.26 -19.66
N TRP A 490 4.50 -11.12 -20.49
CA TRP A 490 3.37 -10.23 -20.23
C TRP A 490 2.05 -11.00 -20.16
N CYS A 491 1.32 -11.11 -21.28
CA CYS A 491 0.03 -11.79 -21.36
C CYS A 491 -0.14 -12.43 -22.76
N PRO A 492 -1.08 -13.37 -22.94
CA PRO A 492 -1.23 -14.12 -24.20
C PRO A 492 -1.77 -13.28 -25.37
N LEU A 493 -2.10 -12.02 -25.13
CA LEU A 493 -2.65 -11.10 -26.13
C LEU A 493 -1.76 -10.98 -27.38
N LEU A 494 -0.45 -10.86 -27.21
CA LEU A 494 0.49 -10.68 -28.33
C LEU A 494 0.55 -11.92 -29.23
N ALA A 495 0.51 -13.12 -28.64
CA ALA A 495 0.42 -14.38 -29.39
C ALA A 495 -0.92 -14.48 -30.13
N ALA A 496 -2.02 -14.06 -29.52
CA ALA A 496 -3.32 -14.00 -30.19
C ALA A 496 -3.29 -13.02 -31.39
N GLN A 497 -2.75 -11.81 -31.22
CA GLN A 497 -2.61 -10.83 -32.29
C GLN A 497 -1.72 -11.32 -33.44
N TYR A 498 -0.64 -12.05 -33.13
CA TYR A 498 0.19 -12.71 -34.14
C TYR A 498 -0.64 -13.68 -35.01
N VAL A 499 -1.45 -14.54 -34.37
CA VAL A 499 -2.34 -15.47 -35.09
C VAL A 499 -3.32 -14.73 -35.98
N LEU A 500 -3.94 -13.64 -35.47
CA LEU A 500 -4.87 -12.84 -36.26
C LEU A 500 -4.18 -12.17 -37.44
N ALA A 501 -3.00 -11.58 -37.24
CA ALA A 501 -2.24 -10.92 -38.31
C ALA A 501 -1.86 -11.92 -39.42
N TRP A 502 -1.38 -13.11 -39.07
CA TRP A 502 -1.07 -14.16 -40.04
C TRP A 502 -2.31 -14.63 -40.79
N SER A 503 -3.42 -14.79 -40.08
CA SER A 503 -4.71 -15.17 -40.68
C SER A 503 -5.23 -14.11 -41.66
N ILE A 504 -5.13 -12.82 -41.30
CA ILE A 504 -5.50 -11.69 -42.19
C ILE A 504 -4.65 -11.72 -43.47
N MET A 505 -3.35 -11.97 -43.34
CA MET A 505 -2.42 -12.04 -44.48
C MET A 505 -2.53 -13.33 -45.29
N GLY A 506 -3.31 -14.32 -44.83
CA GLY A 506 -3.37 -15.65 -45.44
C GLY A 506 -2.06 -16.44 -45.34
N ARG A 507 -1.21 -16.13 -44.35
CA ARG A 507 0.08 -16.79 -44.13
C ARG A 507 -0.09 -18.03 -43.25
N PRO A 508 0.50 -19.18 -43.61
CA PRO A 508 0.41 -20.37 -42.78
C PRO A 508 1.21 -20.19 -41.49
N ILE A 509 0.70 -20.78 -40.41
CA ILE A 509 1.43 -21.06 -39.17
C ILE A 509 1.67 -22.58 -39.20
N ASP A 510 2.89 -23.04 -38.95
CA ASP A 510 3.21 -24.46 -38.94
C ASP A 510 2.53 -25.19 -37.76
N GLU A 511 2.24 -26.48 -37.92
CA GLU A 511 1.47 -27.26 -36.93
C GLU A 511 2.13 -27.30 -35.54
N GLU A 512 3.46 -27.30 -35.48
CA GLU A 512 4.16 -27.32 -34.20
C GLU A 512 4.02 -25.98 -33.47
N ARG A 513 4.17 -24.86 -34.18
CA ARG A 513 3.91 -23.53 -33.62
C ARG A 513 2.44 -23.36 -33.22
N LYS A 514 1.48 -23.87 -34.00
CA LYS A 514 0.06 -23.87 -33.59
C LYS A 514 -0.12 -24.58 -32.25
N ARG A 515 0.42 -25.80 -32.13
CA ARG A 515 0.36 -26.62 -30.90
C ARG A 515 0.98 -25.88 -29.72
N ARG A 516 2.14 -25.25 -29.92
CA ARG A 516 2.85 -24.49 -28.89
C ARG A 516 2.12 -23.21 -28.47
N ILE A 517 1.50 -22.47 -29.39
CA ILE A 517 0.67 -21.31 -29.02
C ILE A 517 -0.54 -21.76 -28.17
N LEU A 518 -1.15 -22.90 -28.50
CA LEU A 518 -2.26 -23.46 -27.71
C LEU A 518 -1.83 -23.88 -26.30
N ILE A 519 -0.61 -24.42 -26.14
CA ILE A 519 -0.02 -24.66 -24.81
C ILE A 519 0.08 -23.35 -24.04
N HIS A 520 0.57 -22.29 -24.67
CA HIS A 520 0.69 -20.98 -24.00
C HIS A 520 -0.68 -20.43 -23.57
N PHE A 521 -1.72 -20.55 -24.40
CA PHE A 521 -3.08 -20.16 -24.01
C PHE A 521 -3.59 -20.97 -22.83
N GLU A 522 -3.38 -22.29 -22.79
CA GLU A 522 -3.76 -23.13 -21.64
C GLU A 522 -2.99 -22.73 -20.37
N ARG A 523 -1.69 -22.44 -20.48
CA ARG A 523 -0.80 -22.09 -19.35
C ARG A 523 -1.08 -20.71 -18.75
N SER A 524 -1.51 -19.77 -19.57
CA SER A 524 -1.82 -18.39 -19.16
C SER A 524 -3.26 -18.21 -18.65
N ARG A 525 -4.04 -19.30 -18.59
CA ARG A 525 -5.43 -19.26 -18.17
C ARG A 525 -5.55 -19.11 -16.66
N PHE A 526 -6.40 -18.19 -16.21
CA PHE A 526 -6.68 -17.99 -14.79
C PHE A 526 -7.51 -19.14 -14.20
N ALA A 527 -7.64 -19.15 -12.87
CA ALA A 527 -8.38 -20.17 -12.14
C ALA A 527 -9.87 -20.28 -12.55
N ASP A 528 -10.47 -19.20 -13.06
CA ASP A 528 -11.84 -19.17 -13.57
C ASP A 528 -11.98 -19.63 -15.03
N GLY A 529 -10.87 -19.98 -15.68
CA GLY A 529 -10.86 -20.43 -17.07
C GLY A 529 -10.79 -19.29 -18.10
N LEU A 530 -10.55 -18.04 -17.70
CA LEU A 530 -10.49 -16.87 -18.58
C LEU A 530 -9.06 -16.29 -18.68
N TRP A 531 -8.92 -15.20 -19.45
CA TRP A 531 -7.65 -14.48 -19.63
C TRP A 531 -7.80 -12.98 -19.39
N GLY A 532 -6.72 -12.34 -18.96
CA GLY A 532 -6.65 -10.90 -18.69
C GLY A 532 -5.26 -10.33 -18.92
N LEU A 533 -5.09 -9.03 -18.64
CA LEU A 533 -3.79 -8.35 -18.72
C LEU A 533 -2.85 -8.80 -17.60
N SER A 534 -3.40 -9.09 -16.42
CA SER A 534 -2.72 -9.73 -15.29
C SER A 534 -3.75 -10.42 -14.39
N GLU A 535 -3.32 -11.31 -13.51
CA GLU A 535 -4.22 -11.88 -12.48
C GLU A 535 -4.81 -10.78 -11.57
N SER A 536 -4.03 -9.73 -11.30
CA SER A 536 -4.46 -8.60 -10.46
C SER A 536 -5.57 -7.74 -11.09
N SER A 537 -5.67 -7.68 -12.43
CA SER A 537 -6.76 -7.00 -13.14
C SER A 537 -7.99 -7.89 -13.34
N GLY A 538 -7.88 -9.21 -13.07
CA GLY A 538 -8.91 -10.19 -13.40
C GLY A 538 -9.11 -10.38 -14.91
N ALA A 539 -10.15 -11.14 -15.27
CA ALA A 539 -10.49 -11.43 -16.66
C ALA A 539 -10.89 -10.16 -17.44
N ASN A 540 -10.31 -9.98 -18.62
CA ASN A 540 -10.60 -8.86 -19.53
C ASN A 540 -11.40 -9.35 -20.74
N LEU A 541 -12.43 -8.59 -21.16
CA LEU A 541 -13.18 -8.90 -22.37
C LEU A 541 -12.29 -8.84 -23.60
N PHE A 542 -11.36 -7.88 -23.64
CA PHE A 542 -10.38 -7.78 -24.72
C PHE A 542 -9.50 -9.02 -24.86
N VAL A 543 -8.75 -9.37 -23.81
CA VAL A 543 -7.77 -10.47 -23.87
C VAL A 543 -8.46 -11.81 -24.07
N THR A 544 -9.54 -12.09 -23.33
CA THR A 544 -10.28 -13.35 -23.46
C THR A 544 -10.85 -13.51 -24.87
N THR A 545 -11.41 -12.45 -25.46
CA THR A 545 -11.97 -12.52 -26.82
C THR A 545 -10.89 -12.81 -27.85
N LEU A 546 -9.75 -12.12 -27.80
CA LEU A 546 -8.69 -12.33 -28.80
C LEU A 546 -8.05 -13.71 -28.67
N VAL A 547 -7.81 -14.21 -27.45
CA VAL A 547 -7.31 -15.57 -27.22
C VAL A 547 -8.30 -16.62 -27.73
N TYR A 548 -9.60 -16.44 -27.45
CA TYR A 548 -10.65 -17.32 -27.96
C TYR A 548 -10.67 -17.36 -29.48
N VAL A 549 -10.70 -16.19 -30.13
CA VAL A 549 -10.72 -16.08 -31.60
C VAL A 549 -9.47 -16.70 -32.20
N ALA A 550 -8.29 -16.40 -31.65
CA ALA A 550 -7.02 -16.98 -32.11
C ALA A 550 -7.01 -18.50 -31.98
N ALA A 551 -7.47 -19.06 -30.85
CA ALA A 551 -7.56 -20.51 -30.66
C ALA A 551 -8.48 -21.19 -31.70
N ARG A 552 -9.60 -20.54 -32.06
CA ARG A 552 -10.50 -21.02 -33.12
C ARG A 552 -9.82 -20.98 -34.50
N PHE A 553 -9.05 -19.94 -34.81
CA PHE A 553 -8.21 -19.87 -36.02
C PHE A 553 -7.09 -20.93 -36.06
N LEU A 554 -6.60 -21.36 -34.90
CA LEU A 554 -5.62 -22.44 -34.78
C LEU A 554 -6.25 -23.85 -34.92
N GLY A 555 -7.59 -23.95 -35.00
CA GLY A 555 -8.30 -25.20 -35.27
C GLY A 555 -8.93 -25.88 -34.05
N LEU A 556 -8.98 -25.23 -32.89
CA LEU A 556 -9.78 -25.76 -31.76
C LEU A 556 -11.26 -25.60 -32.03
N ASP A 557 -12.07 -26.60 -31.69
CA ASP A 557 -13.54 -26.53 -31.76
C ASP A 557 -14.13 -25.59 -30.70
N ALA A 558 -15.31 -25.02 -30.98
CA ALA A 558 -16.01 -24.11 -30.06
C ALA A 558 -16.39 -24.75 -28.71
N ASP A 559 -16.56 -26.08 -28.70
CA ASP A 559 -16.88 -26.86 -27.50
C ASP A 559 -15.63 -27.44 -26.81
N ALA A 560 -14.43 -27.08 -27.27
CA ALA A 560 -13.20 -27.49 -26.62
C ALA A 560 -13.21 -27.05 -25.15
N PRO A 561 -12.82 -27.92 -24.19
CA PRO A 561 -12.85 -27.59 -22.76
C PRO A 561 -12.12 -26.30 -22.40
N MET A 562 -11.06 -25.96 -23.13
CA MET A 562 -10.30 -24.73 -22.94
C MET A 562 -11.12 -23.46 -23.21
N LEU A 563 -12.08 -23.53 -24.13
CA LEU A 563 -12.83 -22.38 -24.65
C LEU A 563 -14.22 -22.24 -24.03
N ALA A 564 -14.75 -23.29 -23.40
CA ALA A 564 -16.08 -23.30 -22.81
C ALA A 564 -16.31 -22.17 -21.76
N PRO A 565 -15.38 -21.85 -20.84
CA PRO A 565 -15.56 -20.74 -19.90
C PRO A 565 -15.71 -19.38 -20.59
N ALA A 566 -14.96 -19.14 -21.67
CA ALA A 566 -15.02 -17.90 -22.43
C ALA A 566 -16.39 -17.71 -23.12
N ARG A 567 -17.01 -18.77 -23.63
CA ARG A 567 -18.38 -18.69 -24.19
C ARG A 567 -19.41 -18.29 -23.14
N ASN A 568 -19.33 -18.89 -21.95
CA ASN A 568 -20.19 -18.52 -20.83
C ASN A 568 -19.95 -17.05 -20.40
N PHE A 569 -18.70 -16.61 -20.47
CA PHE A 569 -18.34 -15.21 -20.22
C PHE A 569 -18.98 -14.27 -21.25
N PHE A 570 -18.88 -14.54 -22.55
CA PHE A 570 -19.53 -13.73 -23.58
C PHE A 570 -21.05 -13.69 -23.40
N ALA A 571 -21.68 -14.81 -23.06
CA ALA A 571 -23.12 -14.84 -22.78
C ALA A 571 -23.50 -13.96 -21.59
N ARG A 572 -22.69 -13.96 -20.51
CA ARG A 572 -22.90 -13.13 -19.32
C ARG A 572 -22.73 -11.64 -19.61
N GLU A 573 -21.76 -11.27 -20.45
CA GLU A 573 -21.47 -9.88 -20.81
C GLU A 573 -22.43 -9.34 -21.90
N GLY A 574 -23.32 -10.18 -22.45
CA GLY A 574 -24.23 -9.80 -23.53
C GLY A 574 -23.56 -9.74 -24.91
N GLY A 575 -22.45 -10.46 -25.08
CA GLY A 575 -21.59 -10.47 -26.25
C GLY A 575 -20.36 -9.56 -26.10
N VAL A 576 -19.69 -9.27 -27.21
CA VAL A 576 -18.41 -8.53 -27.23
C VAL A 576 -18.53 -7.09 -27.74
N ALA A 577 -19.74 -6.54 -27.86
CA ALA A 577 -19.97 -5.19 -28.40
C ALA A 577 -19.30 -4.06 -27.56
N SER A 578 -19.11 -4.29 -26.26
CA SER A 578 -18.48 -3.36 -25.31
C SER A 578 -16.96 -3.58 -25.13
N ILE A 579 -16.32 -4.39 -25.98
CA ILE A 579 -14.88 -4.61 -25.94
C ILE A 579 -14.11 -3.28 -26.05
N PRO A 580 -13.00 -3.06 -25.34
CA PRO A 580 -12.15 -1.88 -25.49
C PRO A 580 -11.78 -1.57 -26.95
N SER A 581 -11.48 -0.30 -27.26
CA SER A 581 -11.22 0.21 -28.62
C SER A 581 -10.15 -0.56 -29.38
N TRP A 582 -9.14 -1.10 -28.68
CA TRP A 582 -8.09 -1.94 -29.26
C TRP A 582 -8.65 -3.29 -29.73
N GLY A 583 -9.59 -3.86 -28.99
CA GLY A 583 -10.35 -5.03 -29.41
C GLY A 583 -11.24 -4.74 -30.60
N LYS A 584 -11.90 -3.58 -30.64
CA LYS A 584 -12.70 -3.17 -31.80
C LYS A 584 -11.85 -3.10 -33.07
N LEU A 585 -10.64 -2.53 -33.00
CA LEU A 585 -9.69 -2.53 -34.12
C LEU A 585 -9.39 -3.95 -34.62
N TRP A 586 -8.91 -4.83 -33.73
CA TRP A 586 -8.51 -6.18 -34.12
C TRP A 586 -9.67 -7.01 -34.66
N LEU A 587 -10.83 -6.97 -34.00
CA LEU A 587 -12.02 -7.68 -34.44
C LEU A 587 -12.57 -7.12 -35.77
N SER A 588 -12.44 -5.82 -36.02
CA SER A 588 -12.80 -5.25 -37.33
C SER A 588 -11.93 -5.75 -38.47
N MET A 589 -10.63 -5.93 -38.25
CA MET A 589 -9.73 -6.47 -39.28
C MET A 589 -10.03 -7.92 -39.64
N VAL A 590 -10.61 -8.72 -38.72
CA VAL A 590 -11.05 -10.11 -38.98
C VAL A 590 -12.56 -10.23 -39.23
N ALA A 591 -13.25 -9.12 -39.52
CA ALA A 591 -14.69 -9.07 -39.81
C ALA A 591 -15.60 -9.58 -38.68
N LEU A 592 -15.15 -9.57 -37.42
CA LEU A 592 -15.93 -9.91 -36.22
C LEU A 592 -16.51 -8.67 -35.52
N TYR A 593 -16.26 -7.47 -36.04
CA TYR A 593 -16.80 -6.21 -35.55
C TYR A 593 -16.89 -5.21 -36.70
N ARG A 594 -17.92 -4.38 -36.79
CA ARG A 594 -18.03 -3.43 -37.92
C ARG A 594 -17.24 -2.14 -37.69
N TRP A 595 -16.60 -1.61 -38.73
CA TRP A 595 -15.78 -0.39 -38.67
C TRP A 595 -16.57 0.86 -38.22
N GLU A 596 -17.89 0.87 -38.41
CA GLU A 596 -18.80 1.90 -37.89
C GLU A 596 -18.69 2.02 -36.37
N GLY A 597 -18.45 0.92 -35.65
CA GLY A 597 -18.29 0.94 -34.21
C GLY A 597 -16.89 1.21 -33.70
N VAL A 598 -15.96 1.64 -34.57
CA VAL A 598 -14.61 2.07 -34.16
C VAL A 598 -14.58 3.59 -34.10
N HIS A 599 -13.94 4.15 -33.06
CA HIS A 599 -13.73 5.60 -32.99
C HIS A 599 -12.87 6.09 -34.16
N ALA A 600 -13.16 7.30 -34.65
CA ALA A 600 -12.44 7.84 -35.79
C ALA A 600 -10.98 8.12 -35.44
N VAL A 601 -10.06 7.55 -36.21
CA VAL A 601 -8.61 7.82 -36.13
C VAL A 601 -8.14 8.31 -37.52
N PRO A 602 -8.44 9.57 -37.89
CA PRO A 602 -8.21 10.05 -39.25
C PRO A 602 -6.71 10.16 -39.58
N PRO A 603 -6.24 9.58 -40.70
CA PRO A 603 -4.87 9.79 -41.22
C PRO A 603 -4.44 11.24 -41.31
N GLU A 604 -5.38 12.14 -41.58
CA GLU A 604 -5.11 13.57 -41.81
C GLU A 604 -4.61 14.30 -40.56
N LEU A 605 -4.77 13.73 -39.36
CA LEU A 605 -4.17 14.29 -38.15
C LEU A 605 -2.64 14.41 -38.24
N TRP A 606 -2.00 13.53 -39.01
CA TRP A 606 -0.55 13.54 -39.26
C TRP A 606 -0.10 14.63 -40.25
N ALA A 607 -1.04 15.34 -40.87
CA ALA A 607 -0.78 16.49 -41.72
C ALA A 607 -0.91 17.83 -40.97
N LEU A 608 -1.36 17.81 -39.72
CA LEU A 608 -1.43 19.01 -38.89
C LEU A 608 -0.05 19.64 -38.66
N PRO A 609 0.05 20.94 -38.38
CA PRO A 609 1.31 21.56 -37.99
C PRO A 609 1.89 20.92 -36.72
N ALA A 610 3.14 20.46 -36.75
CA ALA A 610 3.81 19.79 -35.63
C ALA A 610 4.01 20.68 -34.37
N ALA A 611 3.80 22.00 -34.50
CA ALA A 611 3.80 22.95 -33.39
C ALA A 611 2.53 22.84 -32.52
N LEU A 612 1.44 22.23 -33.01
CA LEU A 612 0.21 22.08 -32.23
C LEU A 612 0.40 21.11 -31.06
N PRO A 613 -0.10 21.41 -29.85
CA PRO A 613 0.04 20.52 -28.70
C PRO A 613 -0.63 19.14 -28.87
N ILE A 614 -1.69 19.08 -29.68
CA ILE A 614 -2.43 17.84 -29.97
C ILE A 614 -1.85 17.06 -31.16
N HIS A 615 -0.78 17.53 -31.78
CA HIS A 615 -0.17 16.81 -32.90
C HIS A 615 0.43 15.48 -32.40
N PRO A 616 0.25 14.35 -33.10
CA PRO A 616 0.72 13.03 -32.63
C PRO A 616 2.22 12.95 -32.32
N SER A 617 3.05 13.81 -32.93
CA SER A 617 4.47 13.94 -32.58
C SER A 617 4.71 14.34 -31.12
N ARG A 618 3.73 14.86 -30.38
CA ARG A 618 3.86 15.21 -28.96
C ARG A 618 3.62 14.02 -28.03
N TYR A 619 3.09 12.92 -28.56
CA TYR A 619 2.74 11.76 -27.76
C TYR A 619 3.99 10.94 -27.40
N HIS A 620 3.88 10.17 -26.31
CA HIS A 620 4.84 9.11 -25.98
C HIS A 620 5.08 8.20 -27.18
N CYS A 621 6.31 7.73 -27.38
CA CYS A 621 6.72 7.02 -28.61
C CYS A 621 5.86 5.77 -28.87
N HIS A 622 5.55 4.96 -27.85
CA HIS A 622 4.64 3.79 -27.97
C HIS A 622 3.28 4.16 -28.52
N THR A 623 2.64 5.17 -27.92
CA THR A 623 1.33 5.64 -28.35
C THR A 623 1.42 6.27 -29.74
N ARG A 624 2.44 7.08 -30.01
CA ARG A 624 2.66 7.74 -31.29
C ARG A 624 2.76 6.75 -32.45
N LEU A 625 3.63 5.74 -32.34
CA LEU A 625 3.85 4.77 -33.42
C LEU A 625 2.65 3.85 -33.59
N MET A 626 2.02 3.39 -32.51
CA MET A 626 0.81 2.58 -32.61
C MET A 626 -0.34 3.34 -33.29
N PHE A 627 -0.57 4.61 -32.93
CA PHE A 627 -1.62 5.42 -33.56
C PHE A 627 -1.28 5.82 -35.01
N LEU A 628 0.00 5.79 -35.40
CA LEU A 628 0.43 5.96 -36.80
C LEU A 628 -0.11 4.81 -37.65
N SER A 629 0.17 3.57 -37.25
CA SER A 629 -0.26 2.35 -37.94
C SER A 629 -1.76 2.16 -37.84
N TRP A 630 -2.37 2.46 -36.68
CA TRP A 630 -3.83 2.45 -36.50
C TRP A 630 -4.51 3.39 -37.48
N ALA A 631 -4.04 4.63 -37.61
CA ALA A 631 -4.61 5.59 -38.55
C ALA A 631 -4.57 5.05 -39.99
N ALA A 632 -3.47 4.40 -40.40
CA ALA A 632 -3.38 3.76 -41.70
C ALA A 632 -4.43 2.65 -41.90
N LEU A 633 -4.57 1.77 -40.92
CA LEU A 633 -5.51 0.63 -40.95
C LEU A 633 -6.97 1.10 -40.94
N TYR A 634 -7.31 2.06 -40.07
CA TYR A 634 -8.63 2.69 -40.01
C TYR A 634 -8.96 3.42 -41.33
N GLY A 635 -8.01 4.21 -41.84
CA GLY A 635 -8.20 4.97 -43.07
C GLY A 635 -8.35 4.09 -44.31
N ALA A 636 -7.72 2.91 -44.32
CA ALA A 636 -7.87 1.89 -45.36
C ALA A 636 -9.09 0.98 -45.16
N ARG A 637 -9.69 0.95 -43.96
CA ARG A 637 -10.77 0.03 -43.57
C ARG A 637 -10.40 -1.44 -43.82
N LEU A 638 -9.17 -1.82 -43.45
CA LEU A 638 -8.68 -3.18 -43.64
C LEU A 638 -9.68 -4.19 -43.05
N GLN A 639 -10.12 -5.16 -43.83
CA GLN A 639 -10.99 -6.23 -43.38
C GLN A 639 -10.72 -7.50 -44.17
N ALA A 640 -10.47 -8.60 -43.47
CA ALA A 640 -10.35 -9.92 -44.07
C ALA A 640 -11.71 -10.41 -44.61
N PRO A 641 -11.73 -11.30 -45.62
CA PRO A 641 -12.96 -11.91 -46.10
C PRO A 641 -13.71 -12.69 -45.00
N VAL A 642 -15.04 -12.69 -45.07
CA VAL A 642 -15.88 -13.49 -44.16
C VAL A 642 -15.80 -14.95 -44.60
N SER A 643 -15.20 -15.80 -43.76
CA SER A 643 -15.12 -17.25 -43.96
C SER A 643 -16.18 -17.98 -43.12
N PRO A 644 -16.44 -19.29 -43.37
CA PRO A 644 -17.35 -20.07 -42.53
C PRO A 644 -16.96 -20.07 -41.04
N LEU A 645 -15.65 -20.02 -40.74
CA LEU A 645 -15.17 -19.89 -39.36
C LEU A 645 -15.55 -18.53 -38.75
N VAL A 646 -15.44 -17.44 -39.54
CA VAL A 646 -15.85 -16.10 -39.09
C VAL A 646 -17.35 -16.03 -38.85
N GLU A 647 -18.17 -16.69 -39.68
CA GLU A 647 -19.62 -16.81 -39.44
C GLU A 647 -19.92 -17.55 -38.14
N SER A 648 -19.28 -18.71 -37.90
CA SER A 648 -19.37 -19.44 -36.64
C SER A 648 -18.98 -18.57 -35.44
N LEU A 649 -17.86 -17.86 -35.54
CA LEU A 649 -17.39 -16.95 -34.48
C LEU A 649 -18.37 -15.80 -34.21
N ARG A 650 -19.07 -15.28 -35.23
CA ARG A 650 -20.12 -14.27 -35.03
C ARG A 650 -21.29 -14.80 -34.21
N GLU A 651 -21.68 -16.05 -34.39
CA GLU A 651 -22.71 -16.70 -33.57
C GLU A 651 -22.21 -16.95 -32.13
N GLU A 652 -20.94 -17.35 -31.99
CA GLU A 652 -20.30 -17.62 -30.70
C GLU A 652 -20.11 -16.35 -29.84
N LEU A 653 -19.74 -15.22 -30.45
CA LEU A 653 -19.40 -13.97 -29.76
C LEU A 653 -20.59 -13.03 -29.52
N TYR A 654 -21.70 -13.21 -30.24
CA TYR A 654 -22.87 -12.34 -30.19
C TYR A 654 -24.15 -13.16 -29.94
N PRO A 655 -24.52 -13.41 -28.68
CA PRO A 655 -25.67 -14.26 -28.32
C PRO A 655 -27.01 -13.82 -28.90
N LEU A 656 -27.19 -12.53 -29.19
CA LEU A 656 -28.39 -11.96 -29.79
C LEU A 656 -28.31 -11.87 -31.33
N GLY A 657 -27.23 -12.38 -31.93
CA GLY A 657 -26.92 -12.32 -33.35
C GLY A 657 -26.12 -11.07 -33.73
N PHE A 658 -25.10 -11.25 -34.56
CA PHE A 658 -24.20 -10.19 -35.02
C PHE A 658 -24.92 -9.03 -35.73
N GLU A 659 -25.96 -9.34 -36.52
CA GLU A 659 -26.75 -8.33 -37.25
C GLU A 659 -27.68 -7.50 -36.34
N SER A 660 -27.89 -7.93 -35.09
CA SER A 660 -28.73 -7.18 -34.13
C SER A 660 -27.98 -6.01 -33.46
N VAL A 661 -26.65 -5.98 -33.56
CA VAL A 661 -25.80 -5.01 -32.87
C VAL A 661 -25.82 -3.66 -33.61
N ASP A 662 -26.24 -2.60 -32.91
CA ASP A 662 -26.02 -1.23 -33.37
C ASP A 662 -24.54 -0.85 -33.15
N PHE A 663 -23.72 -1.09 -34.17
CA PHE A 663 -22.29 -0.80 -34.09
C PHE A 663 -22.00 0.71 -33.97
N ASP A 664 -22.82 1.61 -34.54
CA ASP A 664 -22.58 3.06 -34.38
C ASP A 664 -22.74 3.48 -32.92
N ALA A 665 -23.75 2.94 -32.22
CA ALA A 665 -23.95 3.13 -30.79
C ALA A 665 -22.88 2.42 -29.94
N ALA A 666 -22.48 1.20 -30.34
CA ALA A 666 -21.45 0.42 -29.65
C ALA A 666 -20.07 1.09 -29.68
N ARG A 667 -19.84 2.10 -30.53
CA ARG A 667 -18.57 2.84 -30.61
C ARG A 667 -18.06 3.32 -29.27
N SER A 668 -18.93 3.90 -28.46
CA SER A 668 -18.60 4.40 -27.12
C SER A 668 -18.97 3.45 -25.99
N ALA A 669 -19.51 2.28 -26.31
CA ALA A 669 -19.78 1.23 -25.33
C ALA A 669 -18.45 0.59 -24.91
N LEU A 670 -18.21 0.55 -23.60
CA LEU A 670 -17.01 0.00 -22.99
C LEU A 670 -17.40 -0.79 -21.74
N ARG A 671 -16.81 -1.97 -21.57
CA ARG A 671 -16.93 -2.75 -20.33
C ARG A 671 -16.17 -2.04 -19.22
N ARG A 672 -16.86 -1.67 -18.13
CA ARG A 672 -16.29 -0.82 -17.07
C ARG A 672 -15.15 -1.49 -16.32
N GLU A 673 -15.24 -2.80 -16.16
CA GLU A 673 -14.27 -3.63 -15.45
C GLU A 673 -12.94 -3.77 -16.22
N ASP A 674 -12.91 -3.47 -17.52
CA ASP A 674 -11.68 -3.45 -18.33
C ASP A 674 -10.98 -2.07 -18.30
N LEU A 675 -11.60 -1.04 -17.72
CA LEU A 675 -11.09 0.33 -17.79
C LEU A 675 -10.14 0.63 -16.62
N PHE A 676 -8.94 1.12 -16.94
CA PHE A 676 -8.09 1.82 -15.98
C PHE A 676 -8.71 3.16 -15.59
N GLY A 677 -9.26 3.88 -16.58
CA GLY A 677 -9.95 5.14 -16.36
C GLY A 677 -11.01 5.37 -17.42
N GLU A 678 -12.16 5.95 -17.03
CA GLU A 678 -13.18 6.30 -18.01
C GLU A 678 -12.66 7.39 -18.97
N PRO A 679 -12.95 7.29 -20.29
CA PRO A 679 -12.60 8.34 -21.24
C PRO A 679 -13.14 9.70 -20.78
N SER A 680 -12.25 10.70 -20.78
CA SER A 680 -12.58 12.03 -20.29
C SER A 680 -13.70 12.68 -21.12
N LYS A 681 -14.40 13.66 -20.55
CA LYS A 681 -15.41 14.44 -21.31
C LYS A 681 -14.79 15.14 -22.52
N VAL A 682 -13.53 15.56 -22.41
CA VAL A 682 -12.82 16.24 -23.49
C VAL A 682 -12.50 15.26 -24.62
N LEU A 683 -12.04 14.06 -24.29
CA LEU A 683 -11.81 13.01 -25.29
C LEU A 683 -13.10 12.58 -25.97
N LYS A 684 -14.19 12.39 -25.22
CA LYS A 684 -15.53 12.08 -25.77
C LYS A 684 -15.97 13.15 -26.79
N ALA A 685 -15.85 14.43 -26.44
CA ALA A 685 -16.12 15.52 -27.39
C ALA A 685 -15.14 15.52 -28.58
N GLY A 686 -13.87 15.19 -28.33
CA GLY A 686 -12.85 15.02 -29.36
C GLY A 686 -13.24 13.95 -30.38
N TYR A 687 -13.80 12.82 -29.95
CA TYR A 687 -14.29 11.78 -30.86
C TYR A 687 -15.41 12.27 -31.78
N ASP A 688 -16.32 13.10 -31.28
CA ASP A 688 -17.39 13.68 -32.10
C ASP A 688 -16.81 14.62 -33.18
N VAL A 689 -15.83 15.44 -32.80
CA VAL A 689 -15.10 16.30 -33.75
C VAL A 689 -14.37 15.46 -34.79
N LEU A 690 -13.64 14.42 -34.36
CA LEU A 690 -12.92 13.53 -35.27
C LEU A 690 -13.88 12.80 -36.23
N ARG A 691 -15.09 12.43 -35.80
CA ARG A 691 -16.12 11.84 -36.67
C ARG A 691 -16.56 12.81 -37.76
N VAL A 692 -16.78 14.08 -37.41
CA VAL A 692 -17.13 15.13 -38.39
C VAL A 692 -15.97 15.37 -39.35
N LEU A 693 -14.74 15.46 -38.83
CA LEU A 693 -13.55 15.63 -39.65
C LEU A 693 -13.32 14.46 -40.61
N ASP A 694 -13.50 13.22 -40.16
CA ASP A 694 -13.37 12.01 -40.98
C ASP A 694 -14.38 12.01 -42.14
N ARG A 695 -15.64 12.40 -41.87
CA ARG A 695 -16.69 12.51 -42.89
C ARG A 695 -16.46 13.65 -43.88
N ALA A 696 -15.77 14.71 -43.46
CA ALA A 696 -15.49 15.86 -44.30
C ALA A 696 -14.26 15.66 -45.22
N GLN A 697 -13.52 14.56 -45.07
CA GLN A 697 -12.33 14.32 -45.89
C GLN A 697 -12.68 13.95 -47.33
N THR A 698 -11.75 14.27 -48.23
CA THR A 698 -11.81 13.87 -49.64
C THR A 698 -10.97 12.64 -49.88
N ASP A 699 -11.36 11.80 -50.84
CA ASP A 699 -10.57 10.61 -51.22
C ASP A 699 -9.12 10.96 -51.59
N GLY A 700 -8.90 12.09 -52.26
CA GLY A 700 -7.56 12.58 -52.60
C GLY A 700 -6.74 13.00 -51.37
N GLY A 701 -7.37 13.64 -50.39
CA GLY A 701 -6.75 13.97 -49.10
C GLY A 701 -6.37 12.72 -48.33
N ARG A 702 -7.30 11.78 -48.21
CA ARG A 702 -7.11 10.47 -47.55
C ARG A 702 -5.98 9.68 -48.17
N LYS A 703 -5.93 9.56 -49.50
CA LYS A 703 -4.84 8.86 -50.22
C LYS A 703 -3.47 9.49 -49.95
N ARG A 704 -3.37 10.83 -49.96
CA ARG A 704 -2.11 11.53 -49.65
C ARG A 704 -1.68 11.34 -48.20
N ALA A 705 -2.60 11.42 -47.25
CA ALA A 705 -2.31 11.21 -45.84
C ALA A 705 -1.84 9.77 -45.57
N LEU A 706 -2.52 8.77 -46.15
CA LEU A 706 -2.12 7.37 -46.06
C LEU A 706 -0.73 7.11 -46.68
N ALA A 707 -0.42 7.69 -47.83
CA ALA A 707 0.91 7.55 -48.45
C ALA A 707 2.01 8.08 -47.51
N ARG A 708 1.82 9.28 -46.93
CA ARG A 708 2.77 9.87 -45.98
C ARG A 708 2.97 9.01 -44.73
N ILE A 709 1.88 8.49 -44.17
CA ILE A 709 1.94 7.60 -42.99
C ILE A 709 2.72 6.32 -43.31
N ARG A 710 2.45 5.69 -44.47
CA ARG A 710 3.17 4.48 -44.90
C ARG A 710 4.66 4.74 -45.13
N ASP A 711 5.03 5.90 -45.66
CA ASP A 711 6.45 6.28 -45.79
C ASP A 711 7.14 6.37 -44.41
N SER A 712 6.46 6.94 -43.42
CA SER A 712 6.95 6.97 -42.03
C SER A 712 7.04 5.58 -41.41
N ILE A 713 6.06 4.69 -41.65
CA ILE A 713 6.10 3.29 -41.19
C ILE A 713 7.28 2.55 -41.82
N ARG A 714 7.51 2.69 -43.14
CA ARG A 714 8.68 2.09 -43.81
C ARG A 714 10.00 2.60 -43.23
N TRP A 715 10.09 3.91 -43.00
CA TRP A 715 11.28 4.50 -42.40
C TRP A 715 11.52 3.91 -41.00
N GLU A 716 10.48 3.80 -40.19
CA GLU A 716 10.57 3.25 -38.84
C GLU A 716 10.99 1.76 -38.84
N LEU A 717 10.40 0.94 -39.72
CA LEU A 717 10.85 -0.45 -39.90
C LEU A 717 12.32 -0.51 -40.30
N ARG A 718 12.77 0.29 -41.28
CA ARG A 718 14.18 0.27 -41.71
C ARG A 718 15.14 0.75 -40.62
N ALA A 719 14.76 1.77 -39.86
CA ALA A 719 15.54 2.31 -38.74
C ALA A 719 15.68 1.31 -37.57
N THR A 720 14.80 0.31 -37.50
CA THR A 720 14.78 -0.72 -36.44
C THR A 720 15.15 -2.11 -36.96
N SER A 721 15.84 -2.18 -38.10
CA SER A 721 16.20 -3.45 -38.76
C SER A 721 15.01 -4.39 -38.96
N HIS A 722 13.85 -3.79 -39.24
CA HIS A 722 12.53 -4.40 -39.44
C HIS A 722 11.95 -5.12 -38.21
N MET A 723 12.47 -4.85 -37.01
CA MET A 723 11.89 -5.38 -35.77
C MET A 723 10.72 -4.54 -35.25
N ALA A 724 10.62 -3.28 -35.68
CA ALA A 724 9.80 -2.24 -35.05
C ALA A 724 10.18 -2.01 -33.58
N MET A 725 9.53 -1.04 -32.95
CA MET A 725 9.81 -0.71 -31.55
C MET A 725 9.29 -1.77 -30.57
N SER A 726 8.17 -2.42 -30.89
CA SER A 726 7.54 -3.47 -30.10
C SER A 726 6.84 -4.47 -31.01
N PRO A 727 6.54 -5.70 -30.56
CA PRO A 727 5.80 -6.68 -31.36
C PRO A 727 4.41 -6.16 -31.77
N LEU A 728 3.73 -5.44 -30.87
CA LEU A 728 2.40 -4.86 -31.16
C LEU A 728 2.48 -3.88 -32.33
N THR A 729 3.39 -2.91 -32.25
CA THR A 729 3.58 -1.92 -33.32
C THR A 729 4.05 -2.62 -34.60
N GLY A 730 4.94 -3.60 -34.50
CA GLY A 730 5.41 -4.39 -35.64
C GLY A 730 4.28 -5.12 -36.38
N LEU A 731 3.35 -5.76 -35.66
CA LEU A 731 2.18 -6.39 -36.27
C LEU A 731 1.30 -5.37 -37.00
N LEU A 732 1.06 -4.20 -36.39
CA LEU A 732 0.24 -3.15 -37.02
C LEU A 732 0.94 -2.51 -38.23
N ASP A 733 2.25 -2.30 -38.17
CA ASP A 733 3.06 -1.78 -39.27
C ASP A 733 3.06 -2.73 -40.47
N ILE A 734 3.26 -4.03 -40.21
CA ILE A 734 3.17 -5.09 -41.20
C ILE A 734 1.81 -5.04 -41.91
N LEU A 735 0.71 -5.03 -41.15
CA LEU A 735 -0.64 -4.99 -41.73
C LEU A 735 -0.93 -3.67 -42.46
N ALA A 736 -0.44 -2.54 -41.96
CA ALA A 736 -0.64 -1.23 -42.57
C ALA A 736 0.03 -1.11 -43.94
N LEU A 737 1.22 -1.71 -44.12
CA LEU A 737 1.90 -1.78 -45.41
C LEU A 737 1.31 -2.88 -46.31
N TRP A 738 1.10 -4.08 -45.77
CA TRP A 738 0.55 -5.22 -46.52
C TRP A 738 -0.83 -4.95 -47.11
N SER A 739 -1.69 -4.22 -46.38
CA SER A 739 -3.03 -3.83 -46.85
C SER A 739 -3.04 -2.97 -48.12
N HIS A 740 -1.90 -2.34 -48.45
CA HIS A 740 -1.73 -1.56 -49.66
C HIS A 740 -1.02 -2.32 -50.77
N ASP A 741 0.01 -3.07 -50.41
CA ASP A 741 0.82 -3.87 -51.33
C ASP A 741 1.18 -5.21 -50.66
N THR A 742 0.58 -6.29 -51.16
CA THR A 742 0.80 -7.64 -50.61
C THR A 742 2.18 -8.21 -50.96
N THR A 743 2.94 -7.53 -51.84
CA THR A 743 4.29 -7.92 -52.31
C THR A 743 5.38 -6.98 -51.80
N ASP A 744 5.07 -6.19 -50.77
CA ASP A 744 5.97 -5.21 -50.19
C ASP A 744 7.22 -5.86 -49.57
N ALA A 745 8.40 -5.51 -50.09
CA ALA A 745 9.66 -6.07 -49.63
C ALA A 745 10.01 -5.71 -48.16
N ASP A 746 9.53 -4.59 -47.63
CA ASP A 746 9.71 -4.26 -46.21
C ASP A 746 8.82 -5.14 -45.32
N VAL A 747 7.63 -5.53 -45.80
CA VAL A 747 6.74 -6.46 -45.12
C VAL A 747 7.38 -7.84 -45.01
N ASP A 748 7.93 -8.38 -46.09
CA ASP A 748 8.56 -9.70 -46.06
C ASP A 748 9.75 -9.76 -45.08
N LYS A 749 10.54 -8.67 -45.02
CA LYS A 749 11.62 -8.54 -44.04
C LYS A 749 11.10 -8.45 -42.61
N ALA A 750 10.06 -7.66 -42.37
CA ALA A 750 9.48 -7.50 -41.04
C ALA A 750 8.82 -8.80 -40.56
N VAL A 751 8.13 -9.53 -41.43
CA VAL A 751 7.58 -10.86 -41.14
C VAL A 751 8.71 -11.83 -40.78
N ALA A 752 9.79 -11.88 -41.55
CA ALA A 752 10.94 -12.74 -41.25
C ALA A 752 11.64 -12.36 -39.94
N ARG A 753 11.68 -11.06 -39.60
CA ARG A 753 12.27 -10.56 -38.36
C ARG A 753 11.35 -10.73 -37.14
N PHE A 754 10.05 -10.92 -37.34
CA PHE A 754 9.09 -11.06 -36.25
C PHE A 754 9.35 -12.27 -35.36
N ASP A 755 10.00 -13.33 -35.89
CA ASP A 755 10.46 -14.48 -35.09
C ASP A 755 11.41 -14.06 -33.96
N GLY A 756 12.10 -12.92 -34.10
CA GLY A 756 12.89 -12.31 -33.04
C GLY A 756 12.07 -11.88 -31.81
N TRP A 757 10.74 -11.84 -31.86
CA TRP A 757 9.89 -11.60 -30.70
C TRP A 757 9.42 -12.88 -30.01
N MET A 758 9.63 -14.05 -30.63
CA MET A 758 9.15 -15.34 -30.15
C MET A 758 10.06 -15.90 -29.06
N TRP A 759 9.45 -16.42 -27.99
CA TRP A 759 10.11 -17.28 -27.00
C TRP A 759 9.41 -18.63 -27.00
N GLU A 760 10.16 -19.71 -27.21
CA GLU A 760 9.57 -21.04 -27.42
C GLU A 760 10.24 -22.10 -26.54
N ASP A 761 9.42 -22.90 -25.85
CA ASP A 761 9.85 -24.09 -25.13
C ASP A 761 8.69 -25.11 -25.02
N ASP A 762 9.03 -26.35 -24.69
CA ASP A 762 8.05 -27.44 -24.65
C ASP A 762 7.08 -27.37 -23.47
N ARG A 763 7.39 -26.61 -22.43
CA ARG A 763 6.62 -26.54 -21.18
C ARG A 763 5.55 -25.46 -21.23
N GLU A 764 5.94 -24.27 -21.66
CA GLU A 764 5.13 -23.05 -21.67
C GLU A 764 4.61 -22.71 -23.07
N GLY A 765 5.08 -23.39 -24.14
CA GLY A 765 4.60 -23.21 -25.52
C GLY A 765 5.37 -22.17 -26.36
N THR A 766 4.67 -21.46 -27.26
CA THR A 766 5.20 -20.33 -28.04
C THR A 766 4.56 -19.05 -27.52
N ARG A 767 5.39 -18.13 -27.03
CA ARG A 767 5.00 -16.82 -26.50
C ARG A 767 5.57 -15.74 -27.41
N VAL A 768 4.92 -14.59 -27.43
CA VAL A 768 5.46 -13.36 -28.01
C VAL A 768 5.86 -12.46 -26.85
N THR A 769 7.15 -12.20 -26.70
CA THR A 769 7.71 -11.36 -25.63
C THR A 769 7.21 -9.93 -25.75
N GLY A 770 6.93 -9.24 -24.65
CA GLY A 770 6.52 -7.83 -24.69
C GLY A 770 7.66 -6.90 -25.13
N VAL A 771 8.88 -7.28 -24.75
CA VAL A 771 10.14 -6.65 -25.12
C VAL A 771 11.25 -7.70 -25.05
N ARG A 772 12.36 -7.49 -25.76
CA ARG A 772 13.60 -8.26 -25.66
C ARG A 772 14.59 -7.50 -24.77
N SER A 773 15.27 -8.14 -23.83
CA SER A 773 15.96 -7.45 -22.71
C SER A 773 17.48 -7.58 -22.68
N ALA A 774 18.11 -8.05 -23.77
CA ALA A 774 19.53 -8.42 -23.76
C ALA A 774 20.48 -7.35 -23.19
N ILE A 775 20.42 -6.09 -23.64
CA ILE A 775 21.27 -5.02 -23.10
C ILE A 775 20.89 -4.68 -21.65
N TRP A 776 19.59 -4.62 -21.33
CA TRP A 776 19.12 -4.34 -19.97
C TRP A 776 19.64 -5.37 -18.97
N ASP A 777 19.40 -6.65 -19.26
CA ASP A 777 19.83 -7.77 -18.41
C ASP A 777 21.34 -7.88 -18.36
N THR A 778 22.05 -7.69 -19.48
CA THR A 778 23.52 -7.73 -19.50
C THR A 778 24.13 -6.60 -18.68
N GLY A 779 23.56 -5.39 -18.75
CA GLY A 779 23.97 -4.25 -17.95
C GLY A 779 23.85 -4.56 -16.45
N LEU A 780 22.68 -4.98 -15.99
CA LEU A 780 22.44 -5.29 -14.58
C LEU A 780 23.23 -6.51 -14.09
N ALA A 781 23.31 -7.58 -14.89
CA ALA A 781 24.10 -8.78 -14.57
C ALA A 781 25.59 -8.45 -14.44
N ALA A 782 26.15 -7.66 -15.36
CA ALA A 782 27.55 -7.22 -15.30
C ALA A 782 27.81 -6.36 -14.06
N ARG A 783 26.91 -5.46 -13.67
CA ARG A 783 27.06 -4.67 -12.43
C ARG A 783 26.98 -5.54 -11.17
N ALA A 784 26.07 -6.51 -11.15
CA ALA A 784 25.96 -7.49 -10.06
C ALA A 784 27.25 -8.31 -9.92
N LEU A 785 27.78 -8.85 -11.02
CA LEU A 785 29.03 -9.59 -11.07
C LEU A 785 30.24 -8.69 -10.73
N SER A 786 30.25 -7.44 -11.16
CA SER A 786 31.32 -6.47 -10.80
C SER A 786 31.37 -6.24 -9.28
N SER A 787 30.20 -6.23 -8.62
CA SER A 787 30.12 -6.18 -7.16
C SER A 787 30.61 -7.49 -6.53
N ALA A 788 30.29 -8.63 -7.13
CA ALA A 788 30.72 -9.95 -6.65
C ALA A 788 32.21 -10.24 -6.88
N ALA A 789 32.86 -9.58 -7.84
CA ALA A 789 34.27 -9.76 -8.21
C ALA A 789 35.26 -9.51 -7.05
N LEU A 790 34.83 -8.79 -6.01
CA LEU A 790 35.59 -8.59 -4.77
C LEU A 790 35.69 -9.87 -3.91
N HIS A 791 34.90 -10.88 -4.21
CA HIS A 791 34.72 -12.08 -3.39
C HIS A 791 34.78 -13.37 -4.19
N VAL A 792 34.41 -13.36 -5.47
CA VAL A 792 34.32 -14.52 -6.35
C VAL A 792 35.02 -14.21 -7.67
N ASP A 793 35.73 -15.17 -8.25
CA ASP A 793 36.34 -14.99 -9.57
C ASP A 793 35.30 -15.12 -10.68
N VAL A 794 35.02 -14.00 -11.36
CA VAL A 794 34.03 -13.81 -12.42
C VAL A 794 34.60 -12.99 -13.59
N ARG A 795 35.94 -12.92 -13.71
CA ARG A 795 36.63 -12.05 -14.67
C ARG A 795 36.27 -12.35 -16.13
N ASP A 796 36.17 -13.62 -16.47
CA ASP A 796 35.87 -14.05 -17.84
C ASP A 796 34.46 -13.62 -18.27
N ALA A 797 33.48 -13.78 -17.37
CA ALA A 797 32.11 -13.35 -17.62
C ALA A 797 32.02 -11.84 -17.82
N LEU A 798 32.71 -11.05 -16.98
CA LEU A 798 32.77 -9.58 -17.11
C LEU A 798 33.45 -9.12 -18.39
N THR A 799 34.52 -9.81 -18.83
CA THR A 799 35.22 -9.47 -20.07
C THR A 799 34.32 -9.69 -21.29
N LYS A 800 33.58 -10.81 -21.32
CA LYS A 800 32.60 -11.09 -22.38
C LYS A 800 31.46 -10.08 -22.38
N ALA A 801 30.95 -9.73 -21.19
CA ALA A 801 29.89 -8.73 -21.04
C ALA A 801 30.30 -7.34 -21.56
N ASP A 802 31.52 -6.89 -21.24
CA ASP A 802 32.03 -5.61 -21.76
C ASP A 802 32.21 -5.66 -23.28
N SER A 803 32.71 -6.78 -23.84
CA SER A 803 32.81 -6.97 -25.28
C SER A 803 31.43 -6.89 -25.96
N PHE A 804 30.42 -7.54 -25.38
CA PHE A 804 29.04 -7.44 -25.86
C PHE A 804 28.57 -6.00 -25.83
N LEU A 805 28.56 -5.35 -24.66
CA LEU A 805 28.07 -3.98 -24.51
C LEU A 805 28.82 -2.99 -25.43
N HIS A 806 30.14 -3.12 -25.59
CA HIS A 806 30.91 -2.30 -26.52
C HIS A 806 30.39 -2.37 -27.97
N SER A 807 29.99 -3.56 -28.41
CA SER A 807 29.40 -3.79 -29.74
C SER A 807 27.97 -3.28 -29.87
N GLN A 808 27.27 -3.07 -28.76
CA GLN A 808 25.85 -2.71 -28.74
C GLN A 808 25.56 -1.21 -28.68
N GLN A 809 26.58 -0.34 -28.56
CA GLN A 809 26.37 1.10 -28.60
C GLN A 809 26.02 1.56 -30.02
N ILE A 810 24.93 2.33 -30.19
CA ILE A 810 24.58 2.90 -31.50
C ILE A 810 25.63 3.94 -31.89
N ARG A 811 26.33 3.73 -33.01
CA ARG A 811 27.44 4.59 -33.45
C ARG A 811 27.02 5.72 -34.41
N GLU A 812 25.86 5.57 -35.05
CA GLU A 812 25.44 6.41 -36.17
C GLU A 812 24.17 7.21 -35.84
N THR A 813 24.07 8.39 -36.43
CA THR A 813 22.83 9.18 -36.46
C THR A 813 21.95 8.62 -37.57
N PHE A 814 20.64 8.51 -37.34
CA PHE A 814 19.72 8.02 -38.36
C PHE A 814 19.23 9.17 -39.25
N ASP A 815 19.44 9.03 -40.56
CA ASP A 815 18.98 10.01 -41.54
C ASP A 815 17.45 10.13 -41.54
N GLY A 816 16.95 11.36 -41.38
CA GLY A 816 15.51 11.65 -41.33
C GLY A 816 14.81 11.34 -40.00
N HIS A 817 15.56 11.13 -38.91
CA HIS A 817 15.00 10.94 -37.56
C HIS A 817 14.09 12.10 -37.13
N ASP A 818 14.50 13.34 -37.38
CA ASP A 818 13.77 14.57 -37.10
C ASP A 818 12.43 14.64 -37.85
N LYS A 819 12.43 14.33 -39.14
CA LYS A 819 11.22 14.29 -40.00
C LYS A 819 10.21 13.27 -39.51
N ASN A 820 10.68 12.18 -38.91
CA ASN A 820 9.86 11.11 -38.33
C ASN A 820 9.70 11.25 -36.81
N PHE A 821 9.98 12.43 -36.26
CA PHE A 821 9.74 12.78 -34.87
C PHE A 821 10.47 11.91 -33.86
N ARG A 822 11.65 11.38 -34.20
CA ARG A 822 12.54 10.62 -33.31
C ARG A 822 13.70 11.52 -32.88
N ILE A 823 14.23 11.33 -31.67
CA ILE A 823 15.50 11.97 -31.28
C ILE A 823 16.70 11.23 -31.92
N ASP A 824 17.86 11.87 -32.01
CA ASP A 824 19.07 11.20 -32.53
C ASP A 824 19.50 10.04 -31.60
N PRO A 825 19.49 8.77 -32.08
CA PRO A 825 19.80 7.62 -31.26
C PRO A 825 21.30 7.44 -31.00
N LYS A 826 22.17 8.19 -31.68
CA LYS A 826 23.62 8.04 -31.59
C LYS A 826 24.14 8.11 -30.15
N GLY A 827 24.91 7.10 -29.76
CA GLY A 827 25.52 6.97 -28.44
C GLY A 827 24.67 6.23 -27.42
N GLY A 828 23.37 6.09 -27.68
CA GLY A 828 22.45 5.38 -26.80
C GLY A 828 22.52 3.87 -26.95
N TYR A 829 21.95 3.19 -25.97
CA TYR A 829 21.78 1.74 -25.92
C TYR A 829 20.30 1.40 -25.84
N PRO A 830 19.77 0.56 -26.75
CA PRO A 830 18.41 0.03 -26.66
C PRO A 830 18.20 -0.89 -25.46
N TYR A 831 16.92 -1.24 -25.22
CA TYR A 831 16.56 -2.24 -24.23
C TYR A 831 17.04 -3.65 -24.62
N SER A 832 16.99 -3.95 -25.94
CA SER A 832 17.32 -5.25 -26.54
C SER A 832 18.73 -5.30 -27.12
N PHE A 833 18.90 -5.04 -28.42
CA PHE A 833 20.15 -5.04 -29.17
C PHE A 833 20.29 -3.76 -29.97
N ALA A 834 21.50 -3.40 -30.39
CA ALA A 834 21.75 -2.18 -31.19
C ALA A 834 20.86 -2.07 -32.43
N CYS A 835 20.58 -3.20 -33.09
CA CYS A 835 19.77 -3.27 -34.32
C CYS A 835 18.30 -2.88 -34.10
N HIS A 836 17.79 -2.93 -32.86
CA HIS A 836 16.46 -2.42 -32.50
C HIS A 836 16.36 -0.90 -32.66
N GLY A 837 17.49 -0.20 -32.52
CA GLY A 837 17.64 1.20 -32.86
C GLY A 837 16.97 2.19 -31.91
N TRP A 838 16.11 1.76 -30.97
CA TRP A 838 15.45 2.63 -29.98
C TRP A 838 16.22 2.65 -28.65
N PRO A 839 17.18 3.56 -28.47
CA PRO A 839 17.88 3.69 -27.20
C PRO A 839 16.97 4.15 -26.09
N VAL A 840 17.25 3.66 -24.89
CA VAL A 840 16.58 4.01 -23.63
C VAL A 840 17.60 4.69 -22.72
N SER A 841 17.19 5.74 -22.04
CA SER A 841 18.06 6.57 -21.18
C SER A 841 18.68 5.75 -20.05
N GLU A 842 17.88 4.95 -19.34
CA GLU A 842 18.36 4.04 -18.30
C GLU A 842 19.20 2.89 -18.84
N CYS A 843 18.83 2.24 -19.95
CA CYS A 843 19.67 1.20 -20.55
C CYS A 843 21.05 1.75 -20.94
N THR A 844 21.08 2.97 -21.51
CA THR A 844 22.32 3.69 -21.82
C THR A 844 23.14 3.93 -20.56
N ALA A 845 22.49 4.35 -19.48
CA ALA A 845 23.14 4.62 -18.21
C ALA A 845 23.68 3.35 -17.52
N GLU A 846 22.87 2.29 -17.44
CA GLU A 846 23.21 1.01 -16.84
C GLU A 846 24.31 0.28 -17.62
N ALA A 847 24.26 0.29 -18.96
CA ALA A 847 25.36 -0.22 -19.79
C ALA A 847 26.64 0.59 -19.59
N THR A 848 26.56 1.91 -19.50
CA THR A 848 27.73 2.77 -19.24
C THR A 848 28.34 2.49 -17.88
N LEU A 849 27.51 2.33 -16.83
CA LEU A 849 27.95 1.96 -15.50
C LEU A 849 28.60 0.58 -15.48
N ALA A 850 27.99 -0.41 -16.12
CA ALA A 850 28.55 -1.76 -16.25
C ALA A 850 29.95 -1.74 -16.88
N ARG A 851 30.13 -0.98 -17.98
CA ARG A 851 31.43 -0.87 -18.65
C ARG A 851 32.49 -0.14 -17.80
N LEU A 852 32.09 0.84 -16.99
CA LEU A 852 32.99 1.52 -16.05
C LEU A 852 33.34 0.64 -14.83
N GLU A 853 32.43 -0.25 -14.41
CA GLU A 853 32.56 -1.07 -13.19
C GLU A 853 33.22 -2.43 -13.42
N SER A 854 33.17 -2.98 -14.65
CA SER A 854 33.53 -4.37 -14.97
C SER A 854 34.98 -4.79 -14.68
N GLN A 855 35.89 -3.84 -14.38
CA GLN A 855 37.34 -4.08 -14.24
C GLN A 855 37.94 -4.89 -15.41
N SER A 856 37.24 -4.90 -16.56
CA SER A 856 37.67 -5.55 -17.80
C SER A 856 38.97 -4.91 -18.29
N PRO A 857 39.88 -5.66 -18.95
CA PRO A 857 41.07 -5.09 -19.58
C PRO A 857 40.74 -4.02 -20.62
N SER A 858 39.53 -4.08 -21.19
CA SER A 858 39.01 -3.10 -22.13
C SER A 858 38.53 -1.86 -21.37
N ILE A 859 39.36 -0.81 -21.39
CA ILE A 859 39.00 0.50 -20.84
C ILE A 859 38.06 1.19 -21.84
N PRO A 860 36.85 1.61 -21.43
CA PRO A 860 35.96 2.34 -22.32
C PRO A 860 36.62 3.61 -22.86
N ALA A 861 36.57 3.79 -24.19
CA ALA A 861 37.12 4.97 -24.83
C ALA A 861 36.35 6.24 -24.41
N ASP A 862 37.07 7.35 -24.26
CA ASP A 862 36.48 8.64 -23.91
C ASP A 862 35.38 9.08 -24.90
N ASP A 863 35.50 8.73 -26.17
CA ASP A 863 34.48 9.01 -27.19
C ASP A 863 33.21 8.17 -27.01
N ASP A 864 33.32 6.90 -26.61
CA ASP A 864 32.16 6.04 -26.29
C ASP A 864 31.37 6.65 -25.12
N LEU A 865 32.08 7.06 -24.06
CA LEU A 865 31.48 7.67 -22.87
C LEU A 865 30.86 9.04 -23.20
N ALA A 866 31.53 9.84 -24.04
CA ALA A 866 31.02 11.12 -24.48
C ALA A 866 29.71 10.97 -25.27
N MET A 867 29.64 10.01 -26.20
CA MET A 867 28.42 9.74 -26.97
C MET A 867 27.27 9.27 -26.07
N ALA A 868 27.53 8.38 -25.10
CA ALA A 868 26.52 7.92 -24.15
C ALA A 868 26.01 9.07 -23.28
N ALA A 869 26.90 9.90 -22.74
CA ALA A 869 26.53 11.07 -21.94
C ALA A 869 25.70 12.08 -22.75
N GLN A 870 26.04 12.32 -24.02
CA GLN A 870 25.25 13.19 -24.90
C GLN A 870 23.85 12.63 -25.14
N PHE A 871 23.71 11.31 -25.37
CA PHE A 871 22.39 10.70 -25.52
C PHE A 871 21.56 10.87 -24.24
N ILE A 872 22.13 10.55 -23.07
CA ILE A 872 21.47 10.75 -21.77
C ILE A 872 20.99 12.19 -21.63
N LEU A 873 21.85 13.19 -21.88
CA LEU A 873 21.47 14.61 -21.80
C LEU A 873 20.32 15.00 -22.73
N ARG A 874 20.21 14.40 -23.92
CA ARG A 874 19.09 14.66 -24.85
C ARG A 874 17.74 14.16 -24.32
N THR A 875 17.74 13.22 -23.39
CA THR A 875 16.51 12.66 -22.79
C THR A 875 16.04 13.42 -21.54
N GLN A 876 16.77 14.44 -21.08
CA GLN A 876 16.36 15.26 -19.95
C GLN A 876 15.27 16.26 -20.34
N ALA A 877 14.19 16.31 -19.56
CA ALA A 877 13.13 17.28 -19.69
C ALA A 877 13.45 18.60 -18.94
N GLU A 878 12.69 19.66 -19.22
CA GLU A 878 12.84 20.98 -18.58
C GLU A 878 12.64 20.94 -17.05
N ASP A 879 11.81 20.02 -16.54
CA ASP A 879 11.59 19.83 -15.11
C ASP A 879 12.78 19.15 -14.39
N GLY A 880 13.76 18.66 -15.15
CA GLY A 880 14.97 18.03 -14.64
C GLY A 880 14.92 16.50 -14.59
N GLY A 881 13.75 15.88 -14.80
CA GLY A 881 13.64 14.42 -14.92
C GLY A 881 14.13 13.93 -16.28
N PHE A 882 14.50 12.65 -16.36
CA PHE A 882 14.84 11.97 -17.62
C PHE A 882 13.72 11.01 -18.00
N GLY A 883 13.22 11.12 -19.23
CA GLY A 883 12.24 10.16 -19.78
C GLY A 883 12.92 8.88 -20.27
N SER A 884 12.13 7.85 -20.57
CA SER A 884 12.67 6.53 -20.96
C SER A 884 13.31 6.60 -22.35
N TYR A 885 12.56 6.94 -23.38
CA TYR A 885 13.06 6.97 -24.77
C TYR A 885 13.42 8.39 -25.23
N GLU A 886 12.65 9.37 -24.78
CA GLU A 886 12.71 10.76 -25.27
C GLU A 886 12.59 11.74 -24.09
N PRO A 887 12.90 13.03 -24.27
CA PRO A 887 12.50 14.03 -23.29
C PRO A 887 10.99 14.29 -23.40
N ARG A 888 10.37 14.67 -22.28
CA ARG A 888 8.99 15.16 -22.29
C ARG A 888 8.85 16.35 -23.24
N ARG A 889 7.92 16.24 -24.21
CA ARG A 889 7.75 17.21 -25.32
C ARG A 889 6.81 18.38 -25.00
N LEU A 890 6.10 18.33 -23.88
CA LEU A 890 5.13 19.34 -23.44
C LEU A 890 5.25 19.58 -21.92
N PRO A 891 5.02 20.80 -21.43
CA PRO A 891 5.13 21.10 -19.99
C PRO A 891 3.92 20.61 -19.17
N PHE A 892 2.91 20.00 -19.80
CA PHE A 892 1.69 19.51 -19.15
C PHE A 892 1.31 18.12 -19.68
N SER A 893 0.53 17.39 -18.88
CA SER A 893 0.04 16.05 -19.23
C SER A 893 -1.05 16.10 -20.31
N LEU A 894 -1.04 15.09 -21.18
CA LEU A 894 -2.07 14.83 -22.20
C LEU A 894 -3.03 13.70 -21.81
N GLU A 895 -3.02 13.23 -20.56
CA GLU A 895 -3.84 12.08 -20.14
C GLU A 895 -5.36 12.31 -20.28
N TRP A 896 -5.81 13.55 -20.31
CA TRP A 896 -7.21 13.88 -20.63
C TRP A 896 -7.60 13.54 -22.09
N LEU A 897 -6.64 13.24 -22.97
CA LEU A 897 -6.84 12.71 -24.31
C LEU A 897 -6.60 11.20 -24.42
N ASN A 898 -6.29 10.49 -23.33
CA ASN A 898 -5.88 9.10 -23.38
C ASN A 898 -6.99 8.17 -23.92
N PRO A 899 -6.83 7.60 -25.13
CA PRO A 899 -7.81 6.70 -25.76
C PRO A 899 -7.52 5.22 -25.46
N ALA A 900 -6.50 4.92 -24.66
CA ALA A 900 -6.02 3.57 -24.45
C ALA A 900 -6.88 2.77 -23.46
N GLU A 901 -7.75 3.44 -22.70
CA GLU A 901 -8.83 2.91 -21.84
C GLU A 901 -8.37 1.98 -20.69
N MET A 902 -7.63 0.95 -21.03
CA MET A 902 -7.02 -0.07 -20.18
C MET A 902 -5.67 0.37 -19.59
N PHE A 903 -5.06 1.44 -20.11
CA PHE A 903 -3.70 1.88 -19.76
C PHE A 903 -3.68 3.33 -19.25
N GLY A 904 -2.93 3.60 -18.19
CA GLY A 904 -2.72 4.94 -17.64
C GLY A 904 -1.36 5.53 -17.99
N ASP A 905 -1.25 6.86 -17.97
CA ASP A 905 0.01 7.60 -18.22
C ASP A 905 0.68 7.24 -19.56
N ALA A 906 -0.13 7.02 -20.59
CA ALA A 906 0.31 6.54 -21.89
C ALA A 906 0.45 7.65 -22.95
N MET A 907 -0.04 8.87 -22.71
CA MET A 907 -0.12 9.89 -23.75
C MET A 907 1.15 10.70 -23.91
N ALA A 908 1.89 10.97 -22.83
CA ALA A 908 3.08 11.81 -22.88
C ALA A 908 4.22 11.18 -22.11
N GLU A 909 5.42 11.30 -22.67
CA GLU A 909 6.66 10.92 -21.98
C GLU A 909 6.81 11.67 -20.66
N SER A 910 7.26 10.96 -19.63
CA SER A 910 7.40 11.49 -18.29
C SER A 910 8.72 11.06 -17.70
N GLY A 911 9.40 11.98 -17.01
CA GLY A 911 10.43 11.56 -16.09
C GLY A 911 9.83 10.64 -15.02
N ASN A 912 10.62 9.66 -14.58
CA ASN A 912 10.33 8.81 -13.43
C ASN A 912 11.56 8.75 -12.52
N ALA A 913 11.45 8.10 -11.36
CA ALA A 913 12.54 8.05 -10.40
C ALA A 913 13.71 7.21 -10.95
N GLU A 914 13.40 6.17 -11.69
CA GLU A 914 14.30 5.10 -12.14
C GLU A 914 15.22 5.57 -13.27
N CYS A 915 14.62 6.03 -14.38
CA CYS A 915 15.33 6.65 -15.49
C CYS A 915 16.19 7.82 -15.01
N THR A 916 15.63 8.69 -14.16
CA THR A 916 16.38 9.83 -13.62
C THR A 916 17.57 9.39 -12.78
N ALA A 917 17.38 8.41 -11.89
CA ALA A 917 18.42 7.92 -10.99
C ALA A 917 19.55 7.18 -11.73
N SER A 918 19.23 6.31 -12.68
CA SER A 918 20.23 5.63 -13.51
C SER A 918 21.03 6.63 -14.33
N CYS A 919 20.36 7.57 -15.01
CA CYS A 919 21.01 8.60 -15.81
C CYS A 919 22.01 9.41 -14.99
N ILE A 920 21.62 9.91 -13.81
CA ILE A 920 22.55 10.69 -12.99
C ILE A 920 23.62 9.85 -12.31
N ALA A 921 23.38 8.57 -12.03
CA ALA A 921 24.42 7.67 -11.54
C ALA A 921 25.53 7.51 -12.60
N ALA A 922 25.17 7.29 -13.87
CA ALA A 922 26.14 7.21 -14.96
C ALA A 922 26.88 8.54 -15.17
N LEU A 923 26.15 9.66 -15.24
CA LEU A 923 26.75 10.98 -15.42
C LEU A 923 27.69 11.36 -14.27
N ALA A 924 27.28 11.14 -13.01
CA ALA A 924 28.12 11.40 -11.84
C ALA A 924 29.37 10.53 -11.83
N ARG A 925 29.25 9.26 -12.27
CA ARG A 925 30.41 8.37 -12.43
C ARG A 925 31.39 8.89 -13.46
N ILE A 926 30.91 9.34 -14.62
CA ILE A 926 31.74 9.95 -15.66
C ILE A 926 32.46 11.19 -15.13
N VAL A 927 31.75 12.08 -14.42
CA VAL A 927 32.35 13.27 -13.80
C VAL A 927 33.50 12.89 -12.85
N LYS A 928 33.29 11.86 -12.04
CA LYS A 928 34.27 11.39 -11.05
C LYS A 928 35.49 10.75 -11.71
N GLU A 929 35.29 9.88 -12.70
CA GLU A 929 36.36 9.04 -13.24
C GLU A 929 37.00 9.58 -14.53
N ARG A 930 36.33 10.50 -15.23
CA ARG A 930 36.77 11.12 -16.49
C ARG A 930 36.50 12.64 -16.52
N PRO A 931 37.01 13.43 -15.54
CA PRO A 931 36.70 14.85 -15.43
C PRO A 931 37.11 15.69 -16.65
N LEU A 932 38.11 15.23 -17.44
CA LEU A 932 38.54 15.93 -18.65
C LEU A 932 37.48 15.95 -19.76
N LEU A 933 36.52 15.02 -19.76
CA LEU A 933 35.40 15.02 -20.71
C LEU A 933 34.53 16.27 -20.58
N LEU A 934 34.44 16.88 -19.40
CA LEU A 934 33.66 18.12 -19.18
C LEU A 934 34.24 19.35 -19.89
N LYS A 935 35.47 19.27 -20.42
CA LYS A 935 36.03 20.33 -21.27
C LYS A 935 35.38 20.36 -22.66
N ARG A 936 34.68 19.29 -23.06
CA ARG A 936 33.93 19.25 -24.32
C ARG A 936 32.66 20.10 -24.16
N PRO A 937 32.39 21.09 -25.05
CA PRO A 937 31.26 22.00 -24.90
C PRO A 937 29.91 21.29 -24.75
N GLU A 938 29.72 20.18 -25.45
CA GLU A 938 28.49 19.40 -25.43
C GLU A 938 28.27 18.59 -24.14
N LEU A 939 29.30 18.46 -23.29
CA LEU A 939 29.24 17.79 -21.99
C LEU A 939 29.34 18.76 -20.79
N ALA A 940 29.60 20.04 -21.05
CA ALA A 940 29.79 21.04 -19.99
C ALA A 940 28.56 21.21 -19.08
N GLY A 941 27.36 20.87 -19.59
CA GLY A 941 26.09 20.96 -18.85
C GLY A 941 25.80 19.80 -17.89
N ILE A 942 26.65 18.77 -17.81
CA ILE A 942 26.42 17.60 -16.94
C ILE A 942 26.20 17.97 -15.46
N PRO A 943 27.02 18.84 -14.83
CA PRO A 943 26.80 19.22 -13.43
C PRO A 943 25.42 19.83 -13.18
N ASP A 944 24.96 20.71 -14.07
CA ASP A 944 23.63 21.32 -13.97
C ASP A 944 22.52 20.29 -14.18
N ALA A 945 22.70 19.34 -15.10
CA ALA A 945 21.77 18.24 -15.32
C ALA A 945 21.59 17.38 -14.07
N ILE A 946 22.70 17.03 -13.39
CA ILE A 946 22.69 16.27 -12.11
C ILE A 946 21.95 17.06 -11.02
N LEU A 947 22.22 18.37 -10.89
CA LEU A 947 21.55 19.22 -9.90
C LEU A 947 20.04 19.32 -10.13
N ARG A 948 19.60 19.51 -11.38
CA ARG A 948 18.17 19.57 -11.72
C ARG A 948 17.46 18.24 -11.42
N ALA A 949 18.10 17.13 -11.76
CA ALA A 949 17.59 15.79 -11.49
C ALA A 949 17.50 15.47 -9.99
N GLY A 950 18.50 15.86 -9.19
CA GLY A 950 18.41 15.74 -7.73
C GLY A 950 17.23 16.52 -7.14
N ARG A 951 16.95 17.72 -7.66
CA ARG A 951 15.74 18.48 -7.28
C ARG A 951 14.45 17.81 -7.76
N TYR A 952 14.48 17.19 -8.94
CA TYR A 952 13.35 16.45 -9.49
C TYR A 952 13.00 15.25 -8.60
N LEU A 953 13.99 14.42 -8.23
CA LEU A 953 13.80 13.27 -7.33
C LEU A 953 13.24 13.69 -5.96
N ARG A 954 13.70 14.82 -5.39
CA ARG A 954 13.13 15.34 -4.14
C ARG A 954 11.66 15.75 -4.27
N ARG A 955 11.21 16.20 -5.45
CA ARG A 955 9.80 16.53 -5.69
C ARG A 955 8.93 15.30 -5.89
N LEU A 956 9.50 14.20 -6.39
CA LEU A 956 8.80 12.92 -6.52
C LEU A 956 8.71 12.15 -5.21
N GLN A 957 9.58 12.45 -4.23
CA GLN A 957 9.55 11.75 -2.95
C GLN A 957 8.22 11.98 -2.25
N LEU A 958 7.58 10.89 -1.84
CA LEU A 958 6.29 10.94 -1.18
C LEU A 958 6.41 11.40 0.28
N PRO A 959 5.31 11.88 0.89
CA PRO A 959 5.27 12.26 2.30
C PRO A 959 5.69 11.16 3.28
N GLU A 960 5.70 9.90 2.86
CA GLU A 960 6.11 8.73 3.63
C GLU A 960 7.64 8.51 3.55
N GLY A 961 8.28 9.02 2.51
CA GLY A 961 9.72 8.95 2.25
C GLY A 961 10.12 7.98 1.13
N CYS A 962 9.20 7.16 0.65
CA CYS A 962 9.39 6.31 -0.52
C CYS A 962 9.16 7.06 -1.85
N TRP A 963 9.36 6.36 -2.95
CA TRP A 963 9.02 6.79 -4.30
C TRP A 963 8.15 5.76 -4.98
N HIS A 964 7.26 6.20 -5.87
CA HIS A 964 6.54 5.31 -6.78
C HIS A 964 7.50 4.71 -7.82
N GLY A 965 7.33 3.42 -8.12
CA GLY A 965 8.01 2.73 -9.22
C GLY A 965 7.11 2.69 -10.45
N SER A 966 7.48 3.35 -11.53
CA SER A 966 6.72 3.34 -12.79
C SER A 966 6.96 2.06 -13.60
N GLU A 967 8.14 1.46 -13.46
CA GLU A 967 8.57 0.31 -14.28
C GLU A 967 8.73 -0.99 -13.48
N GLY A 968 8.65 -0.91 -12.15
CA GLY A 968 8.69 -2.03 -11.22
C GLY A 968 7.63 -1.93 -10.11
N VAL A 969 7.34 -3.06 -9.44
CA VAL A 969 6.28 -3.20 -8.45
C VAL A 969 6.84 -3.14 -7.01
N HIS A 970 6.57 -2.12 -6.21
CA HIS A 970 6.24 -0.75 -6.64
C HIS A 970 7.08 0.25 -5.86
N PHE A 971 6.89 0.33 -4.55
CA PHE A 971 7.57 1.33 -3.73
C PHE A 971 8.98 0.90 -3.34
N THR A 972 9.27 -0.39 -3.16
CA THR A 972 10.66 -0.87 -2.93
C THR A 972 11.54 -0.58 -4.14
N TYR A 973 11.03 -0.79 -5.36
CA TYR A 973 11.71 -0.47 -6.61
C TYR A 973 11.97 1.04 -6.74
N GLY A 974 10.91 1.86 -6.67
CA GLY A 974 11.04 3.32 -6.74
C GLY A 974 11.99 3.87 -5.67
N THR A 975 11.95 3.33 -4.44
CA THR A 975 12.78 3.80 -3.33
C THR A 975 14.26 3.44 -3.49
N LEU A 976 14.58 2.27 -4.06
CA LEU A 976 15.94 1.94 -4.46
C LEU A 976 16.51 3.01 -5.38
N PHE A 977 15.79 3.35 -6.45
CA PHE A 977 16.24 4.36 -7.40
C PHE A 977 16.23 5.77 -6.82
N GLY A 978 15.25 6.13 -5.98
CA GLY A 978 15.22 7.41 -5.28
C GLY A 978 16.46 7.64 -4.41
N ILE A 979 16.85 6.65 -3.60
CA ILE A 979 18.08 6.70 -2.79
C ILE A 979 19.32 6.75 -3.69
N ARG A 980 19.40 5.85 -4.69
CA ARG A 980 20.53 5.80 -5.64
C ARG A 980 20.76 7.13 -6.32
N GLY A 981 19.70 7.72 -6.84
CA GLY A 981 19.74 8.98 -7.57
C GLY A 981 20.14 10.16 -6.69
N LEU A 982 19.60 10.27 -5.48
CA LEU A 982 20.02 11.32 -4.54
C LEU A 982 21.49 11.16 -4.14
N THR A 983 21.94 9.95 -3.86
CA THR A 983 23.36 9.66 -3.55
C THR A 983 24.26 10.02 -4.73
N ALA A 984 23.87 9.67 -5.96
CA ALA A 984 24.58 10.05 -7.19
C ALA A 984 24.62 11.56 -7.41
N ALA A 985 23.58 12.29 -6.99
CA ALA A 985 23.56 13.76 -6.99
C ALA A 985 24.43 14.40 -5.90
N GLY A 986 25.16 13.60 -5.11
CA GLY A 986 26.04 14.07 -4.05
C GLY A 986 25.33 14.36 -2.73
N VAL A 987 24.09 13.89 -2.55
CA VAL A 987 23.36 14.01 -1.28
C VAL A 987 23.96 13.03 -0.26
N PRO A 988 24.36 13.49 0.94
CA PRO A 988 24.98 12.61 1.93
C PRO A 988 23.95 11.69 2.59
N PRO A 989 24.35 10.49 3.09
CA PRO A 989 23.48 9.58 3.84
C PRO A 989 22.77 10.19 5.06
N THR A 990 23.29 11.30 5.58
CA THR A 990 22.70 12.04 6.70
C THR A 990 21.50 12.89 6.31
N ASP A 991 21.25 13.07 5.01
CA ASP A 991 20.15 13.90 4.50
C ASP A 991 18.78 13.36 4.95
N PRO A 992 17.84 14.24 5.33
CA PRO A 992 16.50 13.83 5.77
C PRO A 992 15.76 12.96 4.73
N ALA A 993 15.93 13.23 3.43
CA ALA A 993 15.27 12.46 2.38
C ALA A 993 15.74 10.99 2.37
N ILE A 994 17.06 10.76 2.41
CA ILE A 994 17.64 9.41 2.44
C ILE A 994 17.28 8.69 3.75
N ARG A 995 17.40 9.37 4.90
CA ARG A 995 17.04 8.77 6.20
C ARG A 995 15.57 8.41 6.31
N LYS A 996 14.68 9.20 5.69
CA LYS A 996 13.24 8.93 5.70
C LYS A 996 12.90 7.73 4.82
N ALA A 997 13.54 7.63 3.65
CA ALA A 997 13.43 6.47 2.77
C ALA A 997 13.92 5.18 3.42
N ALA A 998 15.09 5.21 4.07
CA ALA A 998 15.62 4.07 4.82
C ALA A 998 14.72 3.68 6.00
N ALA A 999 14.17 4.66 6.73
CA ALA A 999 13.20 4.40 7.79
C ALA A 999 11.92 3.73 7.25
N TRP A 1000 11.41 4.20 6.11
CA TRP A 1000 10.25 3.60 5.46
C TRP A 1000 10.51 2.15 5.01
N LEU A 1001 11.71 1.84 4.50
CA LEU A 1001 12.08 0.46 4.19
C LEU A 1001 12.10 -0.41 5.45
N LYS A 1002 12.69 0.07 6.54
CA LYS A 1002 12.72 -0.66 7.81
C LYS A 1002 11.33 -0.97 8.37
N LEU A 1003 10.41 0.00 8.28
CA LEU A 1003 9.01 -0.16 8.67
C LEU A 1003 8.33 -1.35 7.98
N HIS A 1004 8.63 -1.55 6.69
CA HIS A 1004 7.99 -2.58 5.87
C HIS A 1004 8.78 -3.90 5.83
N GLN A 1005 9.83 -4.05 6.66
CA GLN A 1005 10.52 -5.33 6.77
C GLN A 1005 9.65 -6.33 7.53
N ARG A 1006 9.42 -7.49 6.92
CA ARG A 1006 8.67 -8.58 7.52
C ARG A 1006 9.49 -9.30 8.61
N PRO A 1007 8.83 -10.01 9.55
CA PRO A 1007 9.51 -10.73 10.63
C PRO A 1007 10.55 -11.77 10.16
N ASP A 1008 10.39 -12.33 8.97
CA ASP A 1008 11.32 -13.29 8.37
C ASP A 1008 12.54 -12.64 7.70
N GLY A 1009 12.63 -11.30 7.73
CA GLY A 1009 13.69 -10.49 7.14
C GLY A 1009 13.40 -9.96 5.73
N SER A 1010 12.29 -10.34 5.13
CA SER A 1010 11.96 -10.04 3.73
C SER A 1010 11.14 -8.77 3.53
N TRP A 1011 10.97 -8.38 2.27
CA TRP A 1011 9.94 -7.46 1.79
C TRP A 1011 9.09 -8.18 0.74
N GLY A 1012 7.83 -7.78 0.62
CA GLY A 1012 6.92 -8.32 -0.38
C GLY A 1012 5.80 -7.34 -0.68
N GLU A 1013 5.67 -6.90 -1.93
CA GLU A 1013 4.64 -5.99 -2.43
C GLU A 1013 3.77 -6.67 -3.48
N ARG A 1014 2.46 -6.50 -3.37
CA ARG A 1014 1.49 -6.85 -4.43
C ARG A 1014 1.38 -5.73 -5.44
N HIS A 1015 1.24 -6.11 -6.71
CA HIS A 1015 0.80 -5.19 -7.74
C HIS A 1015 -0.63 -4.70 -7.45
N ALA A 1016 -0.83 -3.39 -7.55
CA ALA A 1016 -2.14 -2.76 -7.50
C ALA A 1016 -2.25 -1.79 -8.68
N VAL A 1017 -3.40 -1.79 -9.37
CA VAL A 1017 -3.64 -0.94 -10.55
C VAL A 1017 -3.59 0.55 -10.22
N HIS A 1018 -4.03 0.94 -9.02
CA HIS A 1018 -3.96 2.32 -8.52
C HIS A 1018 -3.23 2.33 -7.17
N PRO A 1019 -1.89 2.21 -7.16
CA PRO A 1019 -1.13 2.11 -5.92
C PRO A 1019 -1.14 3.48 -5.23
N THR A 1020 -1.94 3.64 -4.17
CA THR A 1020 -1.95 4.83 -3.32
C THR A 1020 -1.12 4.65 -2.04
N SER A 1021 -0.74 3.41 -1.74
CA SER A 1021 0.11 3.02 -0.60
C SER A 1021 0.70 1.64 -0.83
N TYR A 1022 1.70 1.27 -0.02
CA TYR A 1022 2.27 -0.08 0.02
C TYR A 1022 1.18 -1.12 0.29
N VAL A 1023 1.12 -2.16 -0.54
CA VAL A 1023 0.22 -3.31 -0.34
C VAL A 1023 1.08 -4.53 -0.13
N GLU A 1024 1.13 -5.02 1.11
CA GLU A 1024 1.99 -6.15 1.47
C GLU A 1024 1.54 -7.45 0.78
N HIS A 1025 2.53 -8.22 0.30
CA HIS A 1025 2.35 -9.55 -0.26
C HIS A 1025 2.21 -10.60 0.85
N ASP A 1026 1.48 -11.69 0.60
CA ASP A 1026 1.28 -12.75 1.61
C ASP A 1026 2.60 -13.42 2.02
N GLU A 1027 3.57 -13.42 1.09
CA GLU A 1027 4.88 -14.05 1.19
C GLU A 1027 5.99 -13.06 0.88
N GLY A 1028 7.16 -13.24 1.52
CA GLY A 1028 8.37 -12.50 1.19
C GLY A 1028 8.82 -12.73 -0.25
N GLN A 1029 9.16 -11.67 -0.97
CA GLN A 1029 9.61 -11.72 -2.36
C GLN A 1029 11.11 -11.46 -2.42
N VAL A 1030 11.84 -12.37 -3.06
CA VAL A 1030 13.30 -12.37 -3.18
C VAL A 1030 13.81 -11.11 -3.89
N VAL A 1031 13.21 -10.75 -5.02
CA VAL A 1031 13.64 -9.59 -5.81
C VAL A 1031 13.38 -8.28 -5.07
N GLN A 1032 12.19 -8.10 -4.48
CA GLN A 1032 11.86 -6.90 -3.70
C GLN A 1032 12.69 -6.81 -2.41
N THR A 1033 13.01 -7.94 -1.77
CA THR A 1033 13.95 -7.99 -0.64
C THR A 1033 15.35 -7.56 -1.08
N ALA A 1034 15.80 -7.99 -2.26
CA ALA A 1034 17.07 -7.56 -2.81
C ALA A 1034 17.09 -6.06 -3.12
N TRP A 1035 16.01 -5.49 -3.66
CA TRP A 1035 15.90 -4.03 -3.86
C TRP A 1035 15.96 -3.25 -2.54
N ALA A 1036 15.21 -3.68 -1.53
CA ALA A 1036 15.23 -3.05 -0.21
C ALA A 1036 16.62 -3.14 0.44
N LEU A 1037 17.28 -4.30 0.36
CA LEU A 1037 18.64 -4.48 0.88
C LEU A 1037 19.64 -3.60 0.14
N LEU A 1038 19.62 -3.55 -1.19
CA LEU A 1038 20.47 -2.65 -1.98
C LEU A 1038 20.25 -1.19 -1.58
N ALA A 1039 18.99 -0.77 -1.43
CA ALA A 1039 18.63 0.59 -1.05
C ALA A 1039 19.18 0.96 0.35
N LEU A 1040 19.07 0.05 1.33
CA LEU A 1040 19.62 0.25 2.68
C LEU A 1040 21.15 0.29 2.70
N LEU A 1041 21.80 -0.52 1.85
CA LEU A 1041 23.26 -0.51 1.70
C LEU A 1041 23.75 0.79 1.06
N GLU A 1042 23.09 1.27 0.00
CA GLU A 1042 23.39 2.55 -0.66
C GLU A 1042 23.10 3.75 0.25
N ALA A 1043 22.04 3.68 1.08
CA ALA A 1043 21.74 4.67 2.11
C ALA A 1043 22.74 4.67 3.28
N GLN A 1044 23.71 3.75 3.29
CA GLN A 1044 24.65 3.52 4.39
C GLN A 1044 23.94 3.35 5.74
N GLU A 1045 22.81 2.64 5.76
CA GLU A 1045 22.01 2.42 6.96
C GLU A 1045 22.85 1.75 8.07
N PRO A 1046 22.90 2.27 9.31
CA PRO A 1046 23.69 1.69 10.40
C PRO A 1046 23.05 0.48 11.09
N ASP A 1047 21.75 0.23 10.88
CA ASP A 1047 21.02 -0.89 11.50
C ASP A 1047 21.39 -2.24 10.86
N TRP A 1048 22.38 -2.92 11.45
CA TRP A 1048 22.89 -4.19 10.95
C TRP A 1048 21.93 -5.35 11.11
N ASP A 1049 21.01 -5.30 12.07
CA ASP A 1049 20.06 -6.39 12.32
C ASP A 1049 19.06 -6.50 11.15
N VAL A 1050 18.52 -5.36 10.70
CA VAL A 1050 17.68 -5.28 9.49
C VAL A 1050 18.43 -5.83 8.27
N ILE A 1051 19.67 -5.37 8.07
CA ILE A 1051 20.50 -5.73 6.92
C ILE A 1051 20.82 -7.24 6.93
N GLU A 1052 21.22 -7.79 8.08
CA GLU A 1052 21.58 -9.21 8.21
C GLU A 1052 20.38 -10.14 8.05
N ARG A 1053 19.20 -9.76 8.56
CA ARG A 1053 17.96 -10.53 8.36
C ARG A 1053 17.60 -10.61 6.88
N ALA A 1054 17.70 -9.50 6.14
CA ALA A 1054 17.45 -9.47 4.71
C ALA A 1054 18.40 -10.38 3.94
N ALA A 1055 19.70 -10.28 4.22
CA ALA A 1055 20.71 -11.11 3.58
C ALA A 1055 20.51 -12.60 3.91
N ARG A 1056 20.12 -12.91 5.15
CA ARG A 1056 19.81 -14.29 5.58
C ARG A 1056 18.56 -14.84 4.88
N PHE A 1057 17.53 -14.03 4.70
CA PHE A 1057 16.36 -14.40 3.92
C PHE A 1057 16.77 -14.80 2.49
N LEU A 1058 17.52 -13.94 1.80
CA LEU A 1058 17.98 -14.24 0.43
C LEU A 1058 18.81 -15.53 0.38
N ALA A 1059 19.71 -15.75 1.33
CA ALA A 1059 20.52 -16.97 1.35
C ALA A 1059 19.71 -18.24 1.68
N ARG A 1060 18.64 -18.11 2.47
CA ARG A 1060 17.74 -19.23 2.82
C ARG A 1060 16.84 -19.64 1.66
N GLU A 1061 16.31 -18.67 0.91
CA GLU A 1061 15.45 -18.92 -0.25
C GLU A 1061 16.23 -19.37 -1.49
N GLN A 1062 17.57 -19.32 -1.46
CA GLN A 1062 18.39 -19.80 -2.57
C GLN A 1062 18.28 -21.32 -2.72
N LEU A 1063 17.99 -21.77 -3.94
CA LEU A 1063 17.86 -23.18 -4.29
C LEU A 1063 19.22 -23.87 -4.34
N GLY A 1064 19.22 -25.21 -4.29
CA GLY A 1064 20.44 -26.01 -4.37
C GLY A 1064 21.28 -25.80 -5.65
N SER A 1065 20.64 -25.35 -6.74
CA SER A 1065 21.28 -24.95 -8.00
C SER A 1065 22.00 -23.60 -7.92
N GLY A 1066 21.78 -22.79 -6.88
CA GLY A 1066 22.27 -21.42 -6.77
C GLY A 1066 21.30 -20.35 -7.29
N GLU A 1067 20.20 -20.76 -7.93
CA GLU A 1067 19.13 -19.87 -8.37
C GLU A 1067 18.21 -19.47 -7.21
N TRP A 1068 17.30 -18.53 -7.48
CA TRP A 1068 16.17 -18.23 -6.61
C TRP A 1068 14.83 -18.63 -7.25
N PRO A 1069 13.81 -18.96 -6.44
CA PRO A 1069 12.51 -19.38 -6.95
C PRO A 1069 11.86 -18.30 -7.83
N LYS A 1070 11.08 -18.77 -8.81
CA LYS A 1070 10.14 -17.93 -9.55
C LYS A 1070 9.02 -17.52 -8.59
N GLN A 1071 8.69 -16.23 -8.51
CA GLN A 1071 7.65 -15.70 -7.62
C GLN A 1071 6.72 -14.74 -8.38
N ALA A 1072 6.05 -13.81 -7.70
CA ALA A 1072 5.14 -12.88 -8.35
C ALA A 1072 5.86 -12.01 -9.40
N PRO A 1073 5.19 -11.54 -10.46
CA PRO A 1073 5.79 -10.60 -11.40
C PRO A 1073 6.24 -9.29 -10.73
N HIS A 1074 7.35 -8.74 -11.20
CA HIS A 1074 8.04 -7.61 -10.57
C HIS A 1074 8.06 -6.33 -11.41
N GLY A 1075 7.72 -6.43 -12.70
CA GLY A 1075 7.68 -5.30 -13.64
C GLY A 1075 6.26 -4.76 -13.80
N ALA A 1076 6.15 -3.47 -14.11
CA ALA A 1076 4.89 -2.84 -14.46
C ALA A 1076 5.10 -1.84 -15.61
N PHE A 1077 4.09 -1.66 -16.45
CA PHE A 1077 4.09 -0.68 -17.52
C PHE A 1077 2.68 -0.14 -17.71
N PHE A 1078 2.55 1.19 -17.85
CA PHE A 1078 1.25 1.88 -17.93
C PHE A 1078 0.20 1.43 -16.90
N HIS A 1079 0.67 1.14 -15.67
CA HIS A 1079 -0.09 0.68 -14.50
C HIS A 1079 -0.77 -0.69 -14.59
N THR A 1080 -1.15 -1.18 -15.77
CA THR A 1080 -1.93 -2.43 -15.90
C THR A 1080 -1.20 -3.54 -16.63
N ALA A 1081 -0.14 -3.22 -17.38
CA ALA A 1081 0.70 -4.24 -18.00
C ALA A 1081 1.75 -4.73 -16.99
N VAL A 1082 1.44 -5.84 -16.33
CA VAL A 1082 2.35 -6.47 -15.36
C VAL A 1082 3.33 -7.38 -16.11
N LEU A 1083 4.63 -7.14 -15.94
CA LEU A 1083 5.69 -7.85 -16.63
C LEU A 1083 6.46 -8.76 -15.67
N GLU A 1084 6.79 -9.95 -16.12
CA GLU A 1084 7.71 -10.83 -15.43
C GLU A 1084 9.08 -10.83 -16.10
N TYR A 1085 10.09 -10.35 -15.38
CA TYR A 1085 11.48 -10.38 -15.79
C TYR A 1085 12.18 -11.65 -15.28
N GLY A 1086 12.46 -12.59 -16.17
CA GLY A 1086 13.00 -13.91 -15.81
C GLY A 1086 14.35 -13.87 -15.06
N LEU A 1087 15.19 -12.86 -15.33
CA LEU A 1087 16.54 -12.74 -14.76
C LEU A 1087 16.64 -11.88 -13.49
N TYR A 1088 15.59 -11.16 -13.09
CA TYR A 1088 15.61 -10.33 -11.87
C TYR A 1088 15.95 -11.15 -10.63
N ARG A 1089 15.44 -12.39 -10.55
CA ARG A 1089 15.70 -13.34 -9.47
C ARG A 1089 17.16 -13.82 -9.39
N PHE A 1090 17.98 -13.55 -10.39
CA PHE A 1090 19.40 -13.94 -10.39
C PHE A 1090 20.28 -12.76 -9.97
N TYR A 1091 20.26 -11.67 -10.75
CA TYR A 1091 21.23 -10.61 -10.55
C TYR A 1091 20.89 -9.68 -9.36
N PHE A 1092 19.62 -9.42 -9.02
CA PHE A 1092 19.33 -8.55 -7.87
C PHE A 1092 19.73 -9.19 -6.53
N PRO A 1093 19.36 -10.44 -6.23
CA PRO A 1093 19.81 -11.10 -4.99
C PRO A 1093 21.32 -11.25 -4.92
N LEU A 1094 21.96 -11.62 -6.04
CA LEU A 1094 23.42 -11.68 -6.14
C LEU A 1094 24.06 -10.32 -5.81
N TRP A 1095 23.54 -9.25 -6.42
CA TRP A 1095 24.05 -7.90 -6.21
C TRP A 1095 23.91 -7.45 -4.76
N ALA A 1096 22.73 -7.69 -4.17
CA ALA A 1096 22.45 -7.35 -2.78
C ALA A 1096 23.38 -8.10 -1.81
N LEU A 1097 23.59 -9.40 -2.03
CA LEU A 1097 24.51 -10.22 -1.24
C LEU A 1097 25.97 -9.79 -1.42
N ALA A 1098 26.38 -9.38 -2.63
CA ALA A 1098 27.74 -8.91 -2.90
C ALA A 1098 28.05 -7.62 -2.14
N GLN A 1099 27.16 -6.64 -2.23
CA GLN A 1099 27.31 -5.38 -1.50
C GLN A 1099 27.25 -5.58 0.02
N PHE A 1100 26.34 -6.45 0.48
CA PHE A 1100 26.26 -6.84 1.89
C PHE A 1100 27.59 -7.42 2.38
N GLU A 1101 28.16 -8.38 1.66
CA GLU A 1101 29.41 -9.05 2.06
C GLU A 1101 30.59 -8.09 2.07
N THR A 1102 30.67 -7.18 1.09
CA THR A 1102 31.68 -6.12 1.05
C THR A 1102 31.60 -5.26 2.31
N ARG A 1103 30.40 -4.75 2.63
CA ARG A 1103 30.18 -3.88 3.78
C ARG A 1103 30.40 -4.62 5.11
N ARG A 1104 30.05 -5.91 5.19
CA ARG A 1104 30.23 -6.75 6.39
C ARG A 1104 31.70 -6.99 6.68
N LYS A 1105 32.50 -7.28 5.64
CA LYS A 1105 33.96 -7.43 5.75
C LYS A 1105 34.62 -6.11 6.17
N GLU A 1106 34.21 -4.99 5.59
CA GLU A 1106 34.70 -3.66 5.97
C GLU A 1106 34.40 -3.36 7.45
N ARG A 1107 33.16 -3.60 7.90
CA ARG A 1107 32.79 -3.45 9.32
C ARG A 1107 33.64 -4.33 10.23
N THR A 1108 33.83 -5.61 9.87
CA THR A 1108 34.63 -6.55 10.66
C THR A 1108 36.07 -6.05 10.78
N ARG A 1109 36.65 -5.59 9.68
CA ARG A 1109 37.99 -4.99 9.64
C ARG A 1109 38.10 -3.77 10.56
N LEU A 1110 37.16 -2.83 10.49
CA LEU A 1110 37.14 -1.64 11.35
C LEU A 1110 37.02 -1.98 12.84
N ILE A 1111 36.20 -3.00 13.18
CA ILE A 1111 36.08 -3.50 14.55
C ILE A 1111 37.42 -4.12 15.01
N ASP A 1112 38.09 -4.90 14.17
CA ASP A 1112 39.38 -5.51 14.49
C ASP A 1112 40.52 -4.49 14.57
N GLU A 1113 40.49 -3.44 13.76
CA GLU A 1113 41.41 -2.30 13.83
C GLU A 1113 41.20 -1.48 15.10
N ALA A 1114 39.94 -1.22 15.49
CA ALA A 1114 39.62 -0.54 16.75
C ALA A 1114 40.07 -1.36 17.98
N LYS A 1115 39.88 -2.69 17.94
CA LYS A 1115 40.39 -3.61 18.98
C LYS A 1115 41.92 -3.59 19.05
N ARG A 1116 42.62 -3.59 17.92
CA ARG A 1116 44.08 -3.52 17.86
C ARG A 1116 44.65 -2.16 18.27
N GLY A 1117 43.96 -1.07 17.94
CA GLY A 1117 44.34 0.29 18.33
C GLY A 1117 44.25 0.53 19.84
N ASN A 1118 43.26 -0.07 20.52
CA ASN A 1118 43.18 -0.03 21.99
C ASN A 1118 44.26 -0.87 22.69
N VAL A 1119 44.79 -1.93 22.04
CA VAL A 1119 45.89 -2.75 22.60
C VAL A 1119 47.26 -2.06 22.44
N ALA A 1120 47.38 -1.02 21.60
CA ALA A 1120 48.59 -0.21 21.48
C ALA A 1120 48.61 1.01 22.45
N ALA A 1121 47.53 1.22 23.20
CA ALA A 1121 47.37 2.31 24.17
C ALA A 1121 47.30 1.82 25.64
N GLU A 1122 47.40 0.51 25.87
CA GLU A 1122 47.75 -0.13 27.15
C GLU A 1122 49.22 -0.57 27.12
#